data_AF-V4NV72-F1
#
_entry.id   AF-V4NV72-F1
#
_cell.length_a   1.000
_cell.length_b   1.000
_cell.length_c   1.000
_cell.angle_alpha   90.00
_cell.angle_beta   90.00
_cell.angle_gamma   90.00
#
_symmetry.space_group_name_H-M   'P 1'
#
loop_
_entity.id
_entity.type
_entity.pdbx_description
1 polymer ?
#
loop_
_entity_poly.entity_id
_entity_poly.type
_entity_poly.pdbx_seq_one_letter_code
_entity_poly.pdbx_strand_id
1 'polypeptide(L)'
;MDSNNHLSGPQSVRFIRDTAAEDDFFGTHSKIGAAIAEAIQSNDNLKVIGLLGAWGSGKSTVIKQIEKHLPDADQINTTLFFTYDAWLNQSDHPRRSFLEALLRFLMENGLSKDNTWEDQLATLNGQIEETETTTSPVLTPSGALVLISFLCVPIGMQFFGYDALKDYLGDENKVQGTWAFFSGLTLILAPALVSSLIYLYRRPVRCPLRKSFWNPKNWTKNRKGHEKQSVMSLFANKAIEKQLNRTTREPEPSAIEFQKLFGDILSEIARTGQRIILVIDNLDRLPETEGIAMWTTIRSFFLGTNQSTEHYQKLPVILLPVDQDAVTRLYGDQAQSFMDKTFDLTFRVTAPVQSEWKAYLHKRMKAVFGSETPEQWVYHAARLFERSRQMGENITPRSINVTINAIATLWLQRRNDGIEFASIAYYTIFRVWADRSIIDAIRSPNLHLVDLDPDWARALAALHYGVTLEMAFQVLIEDQLRSGLTTTTQEHFGKLAEAKGFGDAFLNLIENAGLTPMASLPINASILLASLEPADALWIGTAWLNLRRQLVTSTNFDKPDANSLQAVQVLLKFGGPKGMRPFIEGMVQKVSNLSATTAFSAEHAQVFIDLVGELTSSAESNGFDAPSFVINADANGFWELCVLACDRPQILTALSTKLRSEDLIVELVRNLETPEGWEKIIPRFKAAVLRSDINHWGPLIDAARNLVWSNDGRHPPMAAALYILGTLSVEDQIAIEAMQSLARDGHLQQRVQELMSGPEATLAMVAALGVIFGPPFPLRGDWGQALVQIPSLPEATERAFAQFKLEDNLTHLLAASFDIPEFLPLSRNLITRRVRSGKLIIADIGKVLDNLDHFLGCVEPAYHRKAVILMSQTFGFWAKIESMAFSANWVHILRTLLEADEVLESDREQAVRVSKNGLQWLTDHDWEDTLRGNSQALELGQKVFQIRNESILAPGTDLDGVLDRLMTEVLQDGQRPLIKRWFYASNLLSVSARITKLQTLRDRFNGAPLHIINQIIDVGGEAFLRDAQFLADADAATRRVIIPQLASTTDARRLLNHPAIFAAWVKASTEATRNYLQEQLNVIYGTAPSEDQKMLREVAKKLKVRLLS
;
A
#
# COMPACT_ATOMS: atom_id res chain seq x y z
N MET A 1 -23.55 -23.22 53.80
CA MET A 1 -23.59 -22.44 55.05
C MET A 1 -24.57 -21.32 54.82
N ASP A 2 -25.66 -21.33 55.57
CA ASP A 2 -26.73 -20.34 55.54
C ASP A 2 -26.21 -18.93 55.81
N SER A 3 -26.53 -17.99 54.92
CA SER A 3 -26.57 -16.56 55.24
C SER A 3 -27.56 -15.85 54.31
N ASN A 4 -28.83 -16.22 54.42
CA ASN A 4 -29.94 -15.35 54.04
C ASN A 4 -29.96 -14.16 55.03
N ASN A 5 -29.09 -13.19 54.85
CA ASN A 5 -29.27 -11.86 55.43
C ASN A 5 -30.19 -11.09 54.49
N HIS A 6 -31.49 -11.11 54.80
CA HIS A 6 -32.44 -10.18 54.22
C HIS A 6 -31.93 -8.74 54.47
N LEU A 7 -31.51 -8.03 53.42
CA LEU A 7 -31.39 -6.58 53.41
C LEU A 7 -32.80 -5.98 53.48
N SER A 8 -33.40 -6.04 54.67
CA SER A 8 -34.73 -5.48 54.96
C SER A 8 -34.62 -3.96 55.09
N GLY A 9 -34.53 -3.25 53.97
CA GLY A 9 -34.76 -1.80 53.94
C GLY A 9 -36.26 -1.47 54.09
N PRO A 10 -36.60 -0.25 54.51
CA PRO A 10 -37.99 0.18 54.70
C PRO A 10 -38.83 -0.02 53.44
N GLN A 11 -40.01 -0.64 53.60
CA GLN A 11 -40.88 -1.02 52.48
C GLN A 11 -41.77 0.11 51.97
N SER A 12 -41.99 1.15 52.79
CA SER A 12 -42.84 2.30 52.46
C SER A 12 -42.03 3.60 52.44
N VAL A 13 -42.31 4.45 51.45
CA VAL A 13 -41.63 5.74 51.23
C VAL A 13 -42.68 6.85 51.13
N ARG A 14 -42.43 8.00 51.77
CA ARG A 14 -43.29 9.20 51.70
C ARG A 14 -42.51 10.37 51.12
N PHE A 15 -42.92 10.88 49.95
CA PHE A 15 -42.23 11.98 49.29
C PHE A 15 -42.50 13.35 49.93
N ILE A 16 -41.50 14.24 49.88
CA ILE A 16 -41.60 15.62 50.39
C ILE A 16 -42.15 16.55 49.30
N ARG A 17 -43.16 17.39 49.63
CA ARG A 17 -43.68 18.48 48.77
C ARG A 17 -42.87 19.77 48.95
N ASP A 18 -42.76 20.55 47.88
CA ASP A 18 -42.01 21.81 47.85
C ASP A 18 -42.95 23.01 48.06
N THR A 19 -43.04 23.51 49.29
CA THR A 19 -43.83 24.71 49.66
C THR A 19 -42.99 25.65 50.53
N ALA A 20 -43.25 26.97 50.43
CA ALA A 20 -42.58 27.95 51.27
C ALA A 20 -42.86 27.67 52.75
N ALA A 21 -41.80 27.57 53.55
CA ALA A 21 -41.90 27.21 54.95
C ALA A 21 -42.75 28.24 55.72
N GLU A 22 -43.75 27.75 56.47
CA GLU A 22 -44.58 28.57 57.35
C GLU A 22 -43.82 29.01 58.61
N ASP A 23 -42.96 28.12 59.12
CA ASP A 23 -42.09 28.37 60.26
C ASP A 23 -40.69 28.78 59.79
N ASP A 24 -40.20 29.90 60.33
CA ASP A 24 -38.82 30.36 60.13
C ASP A 24 -37.85 29.56 61.01
N PHE A 25 -37.50 28.34 60.56
CA PHE A 25 -36.61 27.42 61.30
C PHE A 25 -35.24 28.04 61.64
N PHE A 26 -34.81 29.08 60.90
CA PHE A 26 -33.50 29.73 61.07
C PHE A 26 -33.57 31.11 61.74
N GLY A 27 -34.77 31.67 62.01
CA GLY A 27 -35.01 32.89 62.79
C GLY A 27 -34.59 34.24 62.16
N THR A 28 -34.05 34.24 60.94
CA THR A 28 -33.50 35.43 60.27
C THR A 28 -34.55 36.21 59.48
N HIS A 29 -35.58 35.54 58.95
CA HIS A 29 -36.54 36.12 58.02
C HIS A 29 -37.62 36.97 58.70
N SER A 30 -38.03 36.60 59.92
CA SER A 30 -39.05 37.32 60.69
C SER A 30 -38.64 38.77 61.02
N LYS A 31 -37.37 39.01 61.37
CA LYS A 31 -36.87 40.36 61.68
C LYS A 31 -36.93 41.31 60.48
N ILE A 32 -36.59 40.81 59.29
CA ILE A 32 -36.63 41.59 58.05
C ILE A 32 -38.08 41.93 57.69
N GLY A 33 -38.99 40.97 57.82
CA GLY A 33 -40.42 41.17 57.56
C GLY A 33 -41.03 42.28 58.43
N ALA A 34 -40.72 42.29 59.73
CA ALA A 34 -41.21 43.32 60.65
C ALA A 34 -40.72 44.74 60.29
N ALA A 35 -39.44 44.89 59.92
CA ALA A 35 -38.87 46.18 59.55
C ALA A 35 -39.50 46.77 58.26
N ILE A 36 -39.85 45.91 57.30
CA ILE A 36 -40.51 46.34 56.06
C ILE A 36 -41.95 46.80 56.36
N ALA A 37 -42.68 46.08 57.22
CA ALA A 37 -44.04 46.47 57.62
C ALA A 37 -44.06 47.86 58.30
N GLU A 38 -43.10 48.13 59.19
CA GLU A 38 -42.94 49.45 59.83
C GLU A 38 -42.61 50.56 58.83
N ALA A 39 -41.72 50.29 57.86
CA ALA A 39 -41.34 51.25 56.82
C ALA A 39 -42.54 51.64 55.93
N ILE A 40 -43.41 50.67 55.61
CA ILE A 40 -44.64 50.90 54.85
C ILE A 40 -45.62 51.78 55.64
N GLN A 41 -45.86 51.46 56.92
CA GLN A 41 -46.81 52.21 57.75
C GLN A 41 -46.36 53.65 58.03
N SER A 42 -45.06 53.90 58.16
CA SER A 42 -44.51 55.20 58.53
C SER A 42 -44.33 56.17 57.36
N ASN A 43 -44.43 55.70 56.10
CA ASN A 43 -44.16 56.49 54.90
C ASN A 43 -45.27 56.34 53.86
N ASP A 44 -46.08 57.38 53.68
CA ASP A 44 -47.18 57.40 52.70
C ASP A 44 -46.70 57.61 51.25
N ASN A 45 -45.50 58.15 51.06
CA ASN A 45 -44.90 58.45 49.74
C ASN A 45 -43.97 57.34 49.20
N LEU A 46 -43.83 56.23 49.93
CA LEU A 46 -43.00 55.12 49.52
C LEU A 46 -43.65 54.37 48.34
N LYS A 47 -42.93 54.18 47.23
CA LYS A 47 -43.48 53.56 46.02
C LYS A 47 -42.91 52.17 45.79
N VAL A 48 -41.59 51.97 45.86
CA VAL A 48 -40.96 50.70 45.47
C VAL A 48 -39.94 50.23 46.51
N ILE A 49 -40.10 49.00 47.02
CA ILE A 49 -39.16 48.33 47.93
C ILE A 49 -38.58 47.08 47.26
N GLY A 50 -37.26 46.98 47.18
CA GLY A 50 -36.54 45.80 46.68
C GLY A 50 -36.17 44.82 47.81
N LEU A 51 -36.46 43.53 47.62
CA LEU A 51 -35.97 42.43 48.49
C LEU A 51 -34.88 41.66 47.74
N LEU A 52 -33.62 42.03 47.98
CA LEU A 52 -32.48 41.47 47.26
C LEU A 52 -31.90 40.26 47.99
N GLY A 53 -31.75 39.14 47.30
CA GLY A 53 -31.04 37.98 47.84
C GLY A 53 -30.94 36.85 46.83
N ALA A 54 -29.91 36.01 46.99
CA ALA A 54 -29.66 34.88 46.10
C ALA A 54 -30.85 33.91 46.03
N TRP A 55 -30.92 33.12 44.96
CA TRP A 55 -31.91 32.06 44.86
C TRP A 55 -31.95 31.14 46.09
N GLY A 56 -33.15 30.89 46.62
CA GLY A 56 -33.33 30.05 47.80
C GLY A 56 -32.93 30.70 49.13
N SER A 57 -32.66 32.01 49.15
CA SER A 57 -32.34 32.74 50.38
C SER A 57 -33.53 32.94 51.34
N GLY A 58 -34.76 32.64 50.92
CA GLY A 58 -35.97 32.78 51.76
C GLY A 58 -36.85 34.00 51.45
N LYS A 59 -36.69 34.66 50.29
CA LYS A 59 -37.47 35.86 49.88
C LYS A 59 -38.99 35.68 50.01
N SER A 60 -39.55 34.59 49.46
CA SER A 60 -41.00 34.32 49.58
C SER A 60 -41.44 34.04 51.02
N THR A 61 -40.55 33.50 51.87
CA THR A 61 -40.80 33.36 53.31
C THR A 61 -40.84 34.73 53.98
N VAL A 62 -39.97 35.67 53.61
CA VAL A 62 -40.01 37.06 54.10
C VAL A 62 -41.31 37.76 53.70
N ILE A 63 -41.79 37.59 52.45
CA ILE A 63 -43.06 38.17 51.98
C ILE A 63 -44.24 37.73 52.84
N LYS A 64 -44.35 36.41 53.14
CA LYS A 64 -45.37 35.89 54.06
C LYS A 64 -45.25 36.48 55.47
N GLN A 65 -44.03 36.77 55.93
CA GLN A 65 -43.84 37.45 57.20
C GLN A 65 -44.31 38.91 57.15
N ILE A 66 -44.10 39.65 56.06
CA ILE A 66 -44.59 41.04 55.92
C ILE A 66 -46.11 41.08 56.04
N GLU A 67 -46.81 40.21 55.31
CA GLU A 67 -48.28 40.09 55.34
C GLU A 67 -48.78 39.88 56.78
N LYS A 68 -48.15 38.99 57.54
CA LYS A 68 -48.49 38.70 58.94
C LYS A 68 -48.27 39.88 59.91
N HIS A 69 -47.36 40.80 59.60
CA HIS A 69 -47.03 41.94 60.48
C HIS A 69 -47.82 43.22 60.14
N LEU A 70 -48.65 43.22 59.08
CA LEU A 70 -49.55 44.32 58.72
C LEU A 70 -50.96 44.11 59.33
N PRO A 71 -51.78 45.16 59.54
CA PRO A 71 -53.06 45.06 60.25
C PRO A 71 -54.16 44.36 59.44
N ASP A 72 -54.96 43.51 60.08
CA ASP A 72 -56.09 42.76 59.50
C ASP A 72 -57.35 43.62 59.20
N ALA A 73 -58.22 43.10 58.34
CA ALA A 73 -59.25 43.78 57.54
C ALA A 73 -60.46 44.45 58.25
N ASP A 74 -60.48 44.61 59.57
CA ASP A 74 -61.68 45.07 60.32
C ASP A 74 -61.62 46.54 60.82
N GLN A 75 -60.69 47.37 60.34
CA GLN A 75 -60.66 48.82 60.62
C GLN A 75 -60.63 49.66 59.33
N ILE A 76 -61.12 50.90 59.41
CA ILE A 76 -61.43 51.88 58.33
C ILE A 76 -60.21 52.30 57.45
N ASN A 77 -59.06 51.61 57.56
CA ASN A 77 -57.87 51.73 56.71
C ASN A 77 -57.33 50.33 56.33
N THR A 78 -58.06 49.56 55.52
CA THR A 78 -57.64 48.21 55.10
C THR A 78 -56.49 48.25 54.09
N THR A 79 -55.56 47.27 54.19
CA THR A 79 -54.46 47.07 53.23
C THR A 79 -54.74 45.83 52.38
N LEU A 80 -54.79 45.97 51.06
CA LEU A 80 -54.95 44.86 50.12
C LEU A 80 -53.58 44.33 49.69
N PHE A 81 -53.39 43.01 49.76
CA PHE A 81 -52.14 42.36 49.34
C PHE A 81 -52.35 41.59 48.04
N PHE A 82 -51.81 42.09 46.94
CA PHE A 82 -51.91 41.46 45.62
C PHE A 82 -50.55 40.90 45.21
N THR A 83 -50.48 39.59 44.95
CA THR A 83 -49.25 38.95 44.47
C THR A 83 -49.41 38.54 43.01
N TYR A 84 -48.51 39.05 42.17
CA TYR A 84 -48.40 38.71 40.76
C TYR A 84 -47.13 37.91 40.52
N ASP A 85 -47.27 36.67 40.06
CA ASP A 85 -46.14 35.84 39.64
C ASP A 85 -45.84 36.13 38.17
N ALA A 86 -44.72 36.85 37.93
CA ALA A 86 -44.31 37.23 36.58
C ALA A 86 -43.94 36.02 35.71
N TRP A 87 -43.46 34.94 36.32
CA TRP A 87 -43.03 33.74 35.60
C TRP A 87 -44.21 32.86 35.21
N LEU A 88 -45.21 32.69 36.08
CA LEU A 88 -46.43 31.93 35.74
C LEU A 88 -47.22 32.54 34.59
N ASN A 89 -47.11 33.86 34.40
CA ASN A 89 -47.79 34.61 33.34
C ASN A 89 -46.83 35.04 32.22
N GLN A 90 -45.68 34.37 32.07
CA GLN A 90 -44.63 34.72 31.10
C GLN A 90 -45.11 34.67 29.64
N SER A 91 -46.03 33.76 29.31
CA SER A 91 -46.53 33.57 27.95
C SER A 91 -47.48 34.67 27.48
N ASP A 92 -48.02 35.47 28.40
CA ASP A 92 -48.97 36.52 28.10
C ASP A 92 -48.28 37.88 28.09
N HIS A 93 -48.80 38.81 27.29
CA HIS A 93 -48.27 40.17 27.28
C HIS A 93 -48.32 40.80 28.70
N PRO A 94 -47.17 41.25 29.24
CA PRO A 94 -47.00 41.84 30.58
C PRO A 94 -48.10 42.76 31.09
N ARG A 95 -48.51 43.67 30.20
CA ARG A 95 -49.48 44.72 30.47
C ARG A 95 -50.89 44.18 30.60
N ARG A 96 -51.22 43.18 29.81
CA ARG A 96 -52.55 42.57 29.78
C ARG A 96 -52.73 41.62 30.96
N SER A 97 -51.81 40.68 31.14
CA SER A 97 -51.89 39.67 32.20
C SER A 97 -51.88 40.29 33.60
N PHE A 98 -51.08 41.35 33.81
CA PHE A 98 -51.10 42.10 35.06
C PHE A 98 -52.46 42.79 35.31
N LEU A 99 -53.01 43.51 34.31
CA LEU A 99 -54.33 44.17 34.46
C LEU A 99 -55.43 43.15 34.68
N GLU A 100 -55.41 42.02 33.96
CA GLU A 100 -56.40 40.97 34.13
C GLU A 100 -56.34 40.36 35.53
N ALA A 101 -55.14 40.01 36.02
CA ALA A 101 -54.96 39.46 37.35
C ALA A 101 -55.38 40.46 38.44
N LEU A 102 -55.03 41.73 38.27
CA LEU A 102 -55.41 42.80 39.20
C LEU A 102 -56.92 43.05 39.20
N LEU A 103 -57.56 43.10 38.03
CA LEU A 103 -59.02 43.26 37.90
C LEU A 103 -59.76 42.08 38.54
N ARG A 104 -59.33 40.83 38.28
CA ARG A 104 -59.90 39.64 38.92
C ARG A 104 -59.77 39.70 40.45
N PHE A 105 -58.59 40.07 40.96
CA PHE A 105 -58.38 40.24 42.41
C PHE A 105 -59.32 41.30 43.01
N LEU A 106 -59.55 42.43 42.33
CA LEU A 106 -60.45 43.48 42.81
C LEU A 106 -61.92 43.05 42.76
N MET A 107 -62.32 42.26 41.75
CA MET A 107 -63.66 41.65 41.68
C MET A 107 -63.89 40.67 42.83
N GLU A 108 -62.92 39.79 43.12
CA GLU A 108 -63.00 38.81 44.22
C GLU A 108 -63.09 39.48 45.60
N ASN A 109 -62.43 40.63 45.78
CA ASN A 109 -62.47 41.42 47.02
C ASN A 109 -63.69 42.38 47.12
N GLY A 110 -64.63 42.33 46.16
CA GLY A 110 -65.93 43.02 46.27
C GLY A 110 -65.91 44.53 46.03
N LEU A 111 -64.87 45.06 45.37
CA LEU A 111 -64.70 46.50 45.12
C LEU A 111 -65.41 47.00 43.83
N SER A 112 -66.24 46.16 43.19
CA SER A 112 -66.99 46.49 41.97
C SER A 112 -68.50 46.25 42.16
N LYS A 113 -69.33 47.23 41.79
CA LYS A 113 -70.80 47.09 41.68
C LYS A 113 -71.36 47.42 40.28
N ASP A 114 -70.52 47.78 39.31
CA ASP A 114 -70.93 48.17 37.96
C ASP A 114 -70.44 47.16 36.89
N ASN A 115 -71.30 46.84 35.92
CA ASN A 115 -71.03 45.96 34.77
C ASN A 115 -69.88 46.45 33.85
N THR A 116 -69.31 47.63 34.12
CA THR A 116 -68.27 48.27 33.32
C THR A 116 -66.92 47.55 33.37
N TRP A 117 -66.56 46.92 34.49
CA TRP A 117 -65.30 46.19 34.64
C TRP A 117 -65.34 44.81 33.98
N GLU A 118 -66.49 44.15 33.95
CA GLU A 118 -66.69 42.90 33.19
C GLU A 118 -66.54 43.15 31.68
N ASP A 119 -67.11 44.24 31.18
CA ASP A 119 -66.97 44.66 29.78
C ASP A 119 -65.52 45.05 29.44
N GLN A 120 -64.80 45.71 30.36
CA GLN A 120 -63.38 46.03 30.18
C GLN A 120 -62.48 44.80 30.23
N LEU A 121 -62.75 43.84 31.13
CA LEU A 121 -62.06 42.55 31.17
C LEU A 121 -62.34 41.74 29.89
N ALA A 122 -63.58 41.75 29.38
CA ALA A 122 -63.95 41.12 28.12
C ALA A 122 -63.29 41.79 26.90
N THR A 123 -63.08 43.11 26.95
CA THR A 123 -62.37 43.88 25.92
C THR A 123 -60.86 43.63 25.96
N LEU A 124 -60.25 43.58 27.15
CA LEU A 124 -58.85 43.15 27.32
C LEU A 124 -58.66 41.70 26.88
N ASN A 125 -59.68 40.87 27.07
CA ASN A 125 -59.75 39.50 26.54
C ASN A 125 -60.15 39.41 25.06
N GLY A 126 -60.30 40.55 24.37
CA GLY A 126 -61.05 40.70 23.13
C GLY A 126 -60.52 39.92 21.91
N GLN A 127 -61.45 39.17 21.32
CA GLN A 127 -61.63 38.87 19.89
C GLN A 127 -60.58 37.99 19.18
N ILE A 128 -60.84 36.68 19.21
CA ILE A 128 -60.49 35.79 18.10
C ILE A 128 -61.37 36.20 16.90
N GLU A 129 -60.82 36.93 15.93
CA GLU A 129 -61.45 36.97 14.60
C GLU A 129 -61.27 35.60 13.96
N GLU A 130 -62.24 34.70 14.12
CA GLU A 130 -62.34 33.52 13.27
C GLU A 130 -62.73 33.99 11.87
N THR A 131 -61.74 34.29 11.04
CA THR A 131 -61.98 34.51 9.61
C THR A 131 -62.25 33.15 8.95
N GLU A 132 -63.48 32.65 9.09
CA GLU A 132 -63.98 31.63 8.18
C GLU A 132 -64.08 32.23 6.78
N THR A 133 -63.05 32.04 5.96
CA THR A 133 -63.15 32.25 4.53
C THR A 133 -63.96 31.12 3.92
N THR A 134 -65.28 31.17 4.07
CA THR A 134 -66.17 30.44 3.17
C THR A 134 -66.10 31.10 1.81
N THR A 135 -65.34 30.53 0.89
CA THR A 135 -65.35 30.92 -0.51
C THR A 135 -66.66 30.44 -1.15
N SER A 136 -67.70 31.27 -1.07
CA SER A 136 -68.91 31.08 -1.88
C SER A 136 -68.64 31.66 -3.28
N PRO A 137 -68.86 30.88 -4.37
CA PRO A 137 -68.70 31.41 -5.71
C PRO A 137 -69.87 32.35 -6.04
N VAL A 138 -69.63 33.67 -6.02
CA VAL A 138 -70.65 34.64 -6.46
C VAL A 138 -70.66 34.65 -8.00
N LEU A 139 -71.71 34.08 -8.58
CA LEU A 139 -71.98 34.13 -10.02
C LEU A 139 -72.12 35.60 -10.46
N THR A 140 -71.30 36.04 -11.41
CA THR A 140 -71.47 37.38 -12.00
C THR A 140 -72.81 37.45 -12.76
N PRO A 141 -73.49 38.61 -12.82
CA PRO A 141 -74.77 38.75 -13.52
C PRO A 141 -74.73 38.31 -15.00
N SER A 142 -73.58 38.45 -15.67
CA SER A 142 -73.38 37.94 -17.02
C SER A 142 -73.20 36.43 -17.09
N GLY A 143 -72.62 35.81 -16.06
CA GLY A 143 -72.56 34.36 -15.93
C GLY A 143 -73.92 33.74 -15.65
N ALA A 144 -74.77 34.40 -14.86
CA ALA A 144 -76.15 33.96 -14.64
C ALA A 144 -76.97 33.93 -15.93
N LEU A 145 -76.83 34.95 -16.80
CA LEU A 145 -77.51 34.99 -18.10
C LEU A 145 -77.05 33.87 -19.05
N VAL A 146 -75.75 33.56 -19.07
CA VAL A 146 -75.22 32.44 -19.85
C VAL A 146 -75.72 31.11 -19.28
N LEU A 147 -75.74 30.94 -17.96
CA LEU A 147 -76.25 29.73 -17.31
C LEU A 147 -77.74 29.50 -17.59
N ILE A 148 -78.56 30.57 -17.55
CA ILE A 148 -79.99 30.52 -17.88
C ILE A 148 -80.20 30.13 -19.35
N SER A 149 -79.35 30.61 -20.28
CA SER A 149 -79.48 30.26 -21.70
C SER A 149 -79.25 28.78 -21.99
N PHE A 150 -78.50 28.05 -21.16
CA PHE A 150 -78.34 26.61 -21.30
C PHE A 150 -79.65 25.84 -21.03
N LEU A 151 -80.59 26.39 -20.28
CA LEU A 151 -81.93 25.78 -20.07
C LEU A 151 -82.76 25.73 -21.36
N CYS A 152 -82.42 26.52 -22.38
CA CYS A 152 -83.09 26.49 -23.68
C CYS A 152 -82.64 25.31 -24.56
N VAL A 153 -81.48 24.70 -24.28
CA VAL A 153 -80.91 23.63 -25.12
C VAL A 153 -81.75 22.35 -25.12
N PRO A 154 -82.23 21.82 -23.97
CA PRO A 154 -83.09 20.63 -23.95
C PRO A 154 -84.40 20.85 -24.72
N ILE A 155 -84.98 22.05 -24.60
CA ILE A 155 -86.21 22.43 -25.32
C ILE A 155 -85.92 22.49 -26.82
N GLY A 156 -84.82 23.14 -27.22
CA GLY A 156 -84.39 23.19 -28.62
C GLY A 156 -84.13 21.81 -29.23
N MET A 157 -83.51 20.89 -28.48
CA MET A 157 -83.27 19.51 -28.91
C MET A 157 -84.56 18.73 -29.18
N GLN A 158 -85.64 19.02 -28.45
CA GLN A 158 -86.94 18.41 -28.70
C GLN A 158 -87.55 18.88 -30.04
N PHE A 159 -87.34 20.15 -30.43
CA PHE A 159 -87.80 20.70 -31.71
C PHE A 159 -86.83 20.45 -32.87
N PHE A 160 -85.55 20.16 -32.61
CA PHE A 160 -84.49 19.88 -33.60
C PHE A 160 -84.33 18.38 -33.93
N GLY A 161 -85.24 17.53 -33.46
CA GLY A 161 -85.18 16.08 -33.65
C GLY A 161 -85.22 15.64 -35.12
N TYR A 162 -84.85 14.37 -35.34
CA TYR A 162 -84.71 13.75 -36.66
C TYR A 162 -85.95 13.90 -37.57
N ASP A 163 -87.15 13.93 -36.98
CA ASP A 163 -88.41 14.10 -37.71
C ASP A 163 -88.58 15.52 -38.29
N ALA A 164 -88.17 16.56 -37.57
CA ALA A 164 -88.22 17.95 -38.07
C ALA A 164 -87.19 18.23 -39.17
N LEU A 165 -86.02 17.57 -39.10
CA LEU A 165 -85.00 17.62 -40.17
C LEU A 165 -85.48 16.91 -41.44
N LYS A 166 -86.18 15.78 -41.28
CA LYS A 166 -86.76 15.01 -42.38
C LYS A 166 -87.92 15.74 -43.06
N ASP A 167 -88.77 16.44 -42.29
CA ASP A 167 -89.85 17.29 -42.82
C ASP A 167 -89.37 18.58 -43.51
N TYR A 168 -88.14 19.04 -43.22
CA TYR A 168 -87.51 20.19 -43.88
C TYR A 168 -86.75 19.83 -45.16
N LEU A 169 -86.12 18.65 -45.22
CA LEU A 169 -85.32 18.20 -46.38
C LEU A 169 -86.12 17.34 -47.39
N GLY A 170 -87.38 17.01 -47.09
CA GLY A 170 -88.27 16.24 -47.98
C GLY A 170 -88.97 17.09 -49.05
N ASP A 171 -89.35 16.46 -50.17
CA ASP A 171 -89.97 17.13 -51.34
C ASP A 171 -91.35 17.76 -51.08
N GLU A 172 -92.03 17.43 -49.98
CA GLU A 172 -93.30 18.06 -49.56
C GLU A 172 -93.09 18.93 -48.31
N ASN A 173 -92.61 20.15 -48.53
CA ASN A 173 -92.32 21.15 -47.50
C ASN A 173 -93.57 21.54 -46.68
N LYS A 174 -93.76 20.92 -45.51
CA LYS A 174 -94.77 21.35 -44.53
C LYS A 174 -94.24 22.53 -43.74
N VAL A 175 -94.91 23.69 -43.89
CA VAL A 175 -94.56 24.96 -43.23
C VAL A 175 -94.30 24.76 -41.72
N GLN A 176 -95.11 23.96 -41.03
CA GLN A 176 -94.93 23.69 -39.59
C GLN A 176 -93.58 23.02 -39.25
N GLY A 177 -93.07 22.11 -40.09
CA GLY A 177 -91.78 21.45 -39.90
C GLY A 177 -90.60 22.42 -40.08
N THR A 178 -90.70 23.34 -41.04
CA THR A 178 -89.69 24.38 -41.26
C THR A 178 -89.57 25.33 -40.07
N TRP A 179 -90.69 25.79 -39.51
CA TRP A 179 -90.68 26.66 -38.32
C TRP A 179 -90.18 25.92 -37.08
N ALA A 180 -90.53 24.64 -36.90
CA ALA A 180 -90.01 23.82 -35.80
C ALA A 180 -88.48 23.63 -35.90
N PHE A 181 -87.95 23.38 -37.10
CA PHE A 181 -86.52 23.22 -37.31
C PHE A 181 -85.72 24.48 -36.99
N PHE A 182 -86.11 25.65 -37.53
CA PHE A 182 -85.38 26.90 -37.28
C PHE A 182 -85.54 27.42 -35.84
N SER A 183 -86.70 27.21 -35.21
CA SER A 183 -86.88 27.56 -33.80
C SER A 183 -86.09 26.64 -32.88
N GLY A 184 -86.05 25.32 -33.15
CA GLY A 184 -85.21 24.36 -32.44
C GLY A 184 -83.72 24.70 -32.56
N LEU A 185 -83.24 24.99 -33.76
CA LEU A 185 -81.85 25.37 -34.01
C LEU A 185 -81.47 26.67 -33.27
N THR A 186 -82.35 27.66 -33.24
CA THR A 186 -82.12 28.94 -32.54
C THR A 186 -82.03 28.75 -31.03
N LEU A 187 -82.87 27.89 -30.45
CA LEU A 187 -82.87 27.58 -29.01
C LEU A 187 -81.63 26.78 -28.59
N ILE A 188 -81.14 25.85 -29.44
CA ILE A 188 -79.88 25.14 -29.19
C ILE A 188 -78.70 26.10 -29.23
N LEU A 189 -78.69 27.04 -30.18
CA LEU A 189 -77.61 28.03 -30.33
C LEU A 189 -77.72 29.21 -29.36
N ALA A 190 -78.77 29.28 -28.53
CA ALA A 190 -79.01 30.38 -27.61
C ALA A 190 -77.82 30.69 -26.68
N PRO A 191 -77.11 29.70 -26.08
CA PRO A 191 -75.95 30.00 -25.23
C PRO A 191 -74.79 30.65 -25.97
N ALA A 192 -74.55 30.21 -27.21
CA ALA A 192 -73.52 30.79 -28.06
C ALA A 192 -73.89 32.20 -28.53
N LEU A 193 -75.16 32.43 -28.86
CA LEU A 193 -75.68 33.75 -29.26
C LEU A 193 -75.64 34.75 -28.11
N VAL A 194 -76.09 34.37 -26.90
CA VAL A 194 -76.04 35.20 -25.70
C VAL A 194 -74.60 35.54 -25.33
N SER A 195 -73.71 34.54 -25.35
CA SER A 195 -72.27 34.76 -25.10
C SER A 195 -71.64 35.70 -26.12
N SER A 196 -71.97 35.54 -27.41
CA SER A 196 -71.48 36.38 -28.50
C SER A 196 -72.01 37.81 -28.42
N LEU A 197 -73.27 38.01 -28.05
CA LEU A 197 -73.87 39.33 -27.84
C LEU A 197 -73.23 40.05 -26.65
N ILE A 198 -73.01 39.36 -25.54
CA ILE A 198 -72.30 39.92 -24.36
C ILE A 198 -70.86 40.27 -24.75
N TYR A 199 -70.20 39.40 -25.49
CA TYR A 199 -68.84 39.61 -25.99
C TYR A 199 -68.76 40.84 -26.89
N LEU A 200 -69.63 40.97 -27.89
CA LEU A 200 -69.69 42.13 -28.80
C LEU A 200 -70.10 43.42 -28.10
N TYR A 201 -71.03 43.37 -27.14
CA TYR A 201 -71.46 44.53 -26.36
C TYR A 201 -70.31 45.18 -25.57
N ARG A 202 -69.34 44.36 -25.13
CA ARG A 202 -68.16 44.77 -24.36
C ARG A 202 -67.02 45.32 -25.22
N ARG A 203 -67.11 45.23 -26.55
CA ARG A 203 -66.09 45.74 -27.50
C ARG A 203 -66.25 47.26 -27.70
N PRO A 204 -65.14 48.00 -27.83
CA PRO A 204 -65.19 49.46 -27.96
C PRO A 204 -65.88 49.95 -29.24
N VAL A 205 -65.85 49.18 -30.34
CA VAL A 205 -66.60 49.47 -31.58
C VAL A 205 -67.60 48.36 -31.86
N ARG A 206 -68.88 48.73 -32.08
CA ARG A 206 -70.02 47.78 -32.16
C ARG A 206 -70.58 47.55 -33.57
N CYS A 207 -70.42 48.49 -34.49
CA CYS A 207 -71.02 48.40 -35.82
C CYS A 207 -70.05 47.76 -36.83
N PRO A 208 -70.43 46.65 -37.50
CA PRO A 208 -69.54 45.91 -38.41
C PRO A 208 -69.27 46.63 -39.74
N LEU A 209 -70.05 47.66 -40.08
CA LEU A 209 -69.89 48.46 -41.31
C LEU A 209 -68.72 49.46 -41.24
N ARG A 210 -68.07 49.64 -40.08
CA ARG A 210 -66.95 50.56 -39.90
C ARG A 210 -65.61 49.80 -40.01
N LYS A 211 -64.67 50.26 -40.85
CA LYS A 211 -63.38 49.56 -41.06
C LYS A 211 -62.61 49.24 -39.76
N SER A 212 -62.71 50.08 -38.73
CA SER A 212 -62.07 49.85 -37.43
C SER A 212 -62.66 48.71 -36.60
N PHE A 213 -63.86 48.21 -36.94
CA PHE A 213 -64.45 47.04 -36.26
C PHE A 213 -63.63 45.78 -36.50
N TRP A 214 -63.11 45.62 -37.73
CA TRP A 214 -62.31 44.47 -38.17
C TRP A 214 -60.83 44.57 -37.78
N ASN A 215 -60.43 45.61 -37.04
CA ASN A 215 -59.07 45.73 -36.53
C ASN A 215 -58.85 44.74 -35.36
N PRO A 216 -57.78 43.92 -35.38
CA PRO A 216 -57.51 42.91 -34.34
C PRO A 216 -57.48 43.47 -32.91
N LYS A 217 -57.13 44.76 -32.74
CA LYS A 217 -57.13 45.43 -31.43
C LYS A 217 -58.54 45.61 -30.83
N ASN A 218 -59.59 45.69 -31.66
CA ASN A 218 -60.97 45.77 -31.17
C ASN A 218 -61.38 44.45 -30.51
N TRP A 219 -61.00 43.32 -31.09
CA TRP A 219 -61.37 41.97 -30.63
C TRP A 219 -60.64 41.49 -29.38
N THR A 220 -59.57 42.19 -28.96
CA THR A 220 -58.72 41.79 -27.82
C THR A 220 -58.84 42.73 -26.62
N LYS A 221 -59.44 43.92 -26.77
CA LYS A 221 -59.62 44.89 -25.66
C LYS A 221 -61.10 45.14 -25.33
N ASN A 222 -61.43 45.10 -24.04
CA ASN A 222 -62.75 45.48 -23.53
C ASN A 222 -62.84 47.00 -23.35
N ARG A 223 -64.05 47.56 -23.40
CA ARG A 223 -64.30 48.97 -23.09
C ARG A 223 -63.98 49.30 -21.62
N LYS A 224 -63.69 50.57 -21.36
CA LYS A 224 -63.51 51.12 -20.00
C LYS A 224 -64.71 50.77 -19.10
N GLY A 225 -64.42 50.25 -17.91
CA GLY A 225 -65.40 49.74 -16.93
C GLY A 225 -65.66 48.23 -17.00
N HIS A 226 -65.22 47.51 -18.04
CA HIS A 226 -65.37 46.04 -18.17
C HIS A 226 -64.02 45.34 -18.43
N GLU A 227 -62.92 46.00 -18.10
CA GLU A 227 -61.54 45.61 -18.47
C GLU A 227 -61.06 44.34 -17.76
N LYS A 228 -61.59 44.02 -16.57
CA LYS A 228 -61.19 42.87 -15.75
C LYS A 228 -62.16 41.67 -15.83
N GLN A 229 -63.17 41.72 -16.69
CA GLN A 229 -64.20 40.67 -16.77
C GLN A 229 -64.05 39.84 -18.06
N SER A 230 -63.76 38.55 -17.90
CA SER A 230 -63.67 37.56 -18.99
C SER A 230 -64.93 36.69 -19.01
N VAL A 231 -65.44 36.38 -20.20
CA VAL A 231 -66.54 35.39 -20.33
C VAL A 231 -65.99 33.96 -20.14
N MET A 232 -64.69 33.76 -20.36
CA MET A 232 -64.02 32.46 -20.28
C MET A 232 -63.72 31.99 -18.85
N SER A 233 -63.82 32.88 -17.85
CA SER A 233 -63.59 32.51 -16.44
C SER A 233 -64.72 31.67 -15.83
N LEU A 234 -65.82 31.44 -16.55
CA LEU A 234 -66.91 30.55 -16.13
C LEU A 234 -66.61 29.07 -16.39
N PHE A 235 -65.62 28.75 -17.24
CA PHE A 235 -65.30 27.37 -17.63
C PHE A 235 -63.95 26.86 -17.09
N ALA A 236 -63.16 27.72 -16.43
CA ALA A 236 -61.85 27.37 -15.87
C ALA A 236 -61.97 27.11 -14.36
N ASN A 237 -62.43 25.91 -13.97
CA ASN A 237 -62.45 25.45 -12.59
C ASN A 237 -61.06 24.94 -12.16
N LYS A 238 -60.40 25.62 -11.23
CA LYS A 238 -59.38 25.01 -10.38
C LYS A 238 -59.75 25.32 -8.93
N ALA A 239 -60.24 24.29 -8.22
CA ALA A 239 -60.48 24.34 -6.79
C ALA A 239 -59.14 24.60 -6.08
N ILE A 240 -59.08 25.66 -5.26
CA ILE A 240 -57.95 25.97 -4.39
C ILE A 240 -58.35 25.58 -2.96
N GLU A 241 -57.49 24.81 -2.31
CA GLU A 241 -57.62 24.21 -0.99
C GLU A 241 -57.83 25.25 0.13
N LYS A 242 -58.60 24.87 1.15
CA LYS A 242 -58.75 25.60 2.42
C LYS A 242 -57.40 25.68 3.16
N GLN A 243 -56.86 26.87 3.37
CA GLN A 243 -55.89 27.13 4.44
C GLN A 243 -56.58 27.90 5.58
N LEU A 244 -56.66 27.29 6.76
CA LEU A 244 -57.05 27.95 8.01
C LEU A 244 -55.86 28.78 8.50
N ASN A 245 -55.86 30.08 8.23
CA ASN A 245 -54.93 31.01 8.87
C ASN A 245 -55.61 31.58 10.13
N ARG A 246 -55.35 30.97 11.29
CA ARG A 246 -55.58 31.62 12.59
C ARG A 246 -54.44 32.62 12.80
N THR A 247 -54.65 33.88 12.42
CA THR A 247 -53.79 34.97 12.89
C THR A 247 -54.32 35.47 14.23
N THR A 248 -53.86 34.86 15.31
CA THR A 248 -54.03 35.38 16.67
C THR A 248 -53.19 36.66 16.76
N ARG A 249 -53.82 37.83 16.58
CA ARG A 249 -53.21 39.08 17.07
C ARG A 249 -53.58 39.15 18.55
N GLU A 250 -52.62 38.89 19.43
CA GLU A 250 -52.79 39.27 20.83
C GLU A 250 -52.82 40.80 20.89
N PRO A 251 -53.92 41.43 21.35
CA PRO A 251 -53.94 42.87 21.54
C PRO A 251 -53.07 43.19 22.76
N GLU A 252 -51.81 43.56 22.54
CA GLU A 252 -51.01 44.19 23.58
C GLU A 252 -51.54 45.62 23.81
N PRO A 253 -52.06 45.97 24.99
CA PRO A 253 -52.56 47.32 25.25
C PRO A 253 -51.39 48.31 25.12
N SER A 254 -51.60 49.41 24.40
CA SER A 254 -50.59 50.46 24.27
C SER A 254 -50.25 51.07 25.64
N ALA A 255 -49.08 51.71 25.77
CA ALA A 255 -48.65 52.26 27.07
C ALA A 255 -49.65 53.31 27.59
N ILE A 256 -50.30 54.03 26.67
CA ILE A 256 -51.32 55.05 26.97
C ILE A 256 -52.63 54.39 27.43
N GLU A 257 -53.10 53.35 26.74
CA GLU A 257 -54.32 52.61 27.13
C GLU A 257 -54.15 51.93 28.49
N PHE A 258 -52.99 51.32 28.73
CA PHE A 258 -52.66 50.76 30.04
C PHE A 258 -52.65 51.82 31.13
N GLN A 259 -51.95 52.95 30.93
CA GLN A 259 -51.86 54.00 31.95
C GLN A 259 -53.23 54.56 32.31
N LYS A 260 -54.13 54.69 31.32
CA LYS A 260 -55.51 55.09 31.55
C LYS A 260 -56.27 54.06 32.40
N LEU A 261 -56.27 52.78 31.99
CA LEU A 261 -56.98 51.72 32.72
C LEU A 261 -56.44 51.52 34.14
N PHE A 262 -55.12 51.54 34.31
CA PHE A 262 -54.49 51.42 35.61
C PHE A 262 -54.78 52.65 36.50
N GLY A 263 -54.82 53.85 35.92
CA GLY A 263 -55.25 55.08 36.59
C GLY A 263 -56.71 55.01 37.05
N ASP A 264 -57.60 54.50 36.19
CA ASP A 264 -59.01 54.29 36.53
C ASP A 264 -59.14 53.31 37.71
N ILE A 265 -58.42 52.18 37.70
CA ILE A 265 -58.37 51.20 38.80
C ILE A 265 -57.89 51.84 40.11
N LEU A 266 -56.77 52.58 40.07
CA LEU A 266 -56.23 53.24 41.26
C LEU A 266 -57.16 54.33 41.80
N SER A 267 -57.86 55.06 40.93
CA SER A 267 -58.84 56.07 41.34
C SER A 267 -60.02 55.48 42.10
N GLU A 268 -60.43 54.26 41.73
CA GLU A 268 -61.51 53.55 42.41
C GLU A 268 -61.04 52.98 43.75
N ILE A 269 -59.84 52.40 43.82
CA ILE A 269 -59.24 51.97 45.10
C ILE A 269 -59.08 53.17 46.03
N ALA A 270 -58.60 54.32 45.53
CA ALA A 270 -58.44 55.53 46.32
C ALA A 270 -59.76 56.08 46.88
N ARG A 271 -60.88 55.94 46.14
CA ARG A 271 -62.22 56.29 46.63
C ARG A 271 -62.66 55.48 47.86
N THR A 272 -62.17 54.26 47.99
CA THR A 272 -62.49 53.38 49.13
C THR A 272 -61.62 53.61 50.36
N GLY A 273 -60.56 54.43 50.25
CA GLY A 273 -59.62 54.71 51.35
C GLY A 273 -58.62 53.60 51.67
N GLN A 274 -58.64 52.49 50.91
CA GLN A 274 -57.77 51.34 51.11
C GLN A 274 -56.37 51.58 50.50
N ARG A 275 -55.33 51.02 51.12
CA ARG A 275 -53.97 51.01 50.55
C ARG A 275 -53.72 49.67 49.88
N ILE A 276 -53.14 49.65 48.68
CA ILE A 276 -52.78 48.40 48.00
C ILE A 276 -51.25 48.19 48.03
N ILE A 277 -50.85 46.96 48.36
CA ILE A 277 -49.48 46.46 48.25
C ILE A 277 -49.43 45.47 47.08
N LEU A 278 -48.55 45.74 46.13
CA LEU A 278 -48.34 44.95 44.92
C LEU A 278 -47.02 44.18 45.05
N VAL A 279 -47.07 42.86 45.16
CA VAL A 279 -45.88 41.99 45.09
C VAL A 279 -45.73 41.49 43.67
N ILE A 280 -44.58 41.74 43.04
CA ILE A 280 -44.25 41.14 41.74
C ILE A 280 -43.13 40.12 41.98
N ASP A 281 -43.50 38.85 42.11
CA ASP A 281 -42.55 37.76 42.39
C ASP A 281 -41.99 37.13 41.10
N ASN A 282 -40.86 36.45 41.22
CA ASN A 282 -40.21 35.68 40.15
C ASN A 282 -39.79 36.47 38.90
N LEU A 283 -39.62 37.79 39.03
CA LEU A 283 -39.14 38.63 37.95
C LEU A 283 -37.69 38.28 37.51
N ASP A 284 -36.90 37.74 38.43
CA ASP A 284 -35.55 37.19 38.22
C ASP A 284 -35.51 35.88 37.42
N ARG A 285 -36.67 35.23 37.18
CA ARG A 285 -36.80 33.97 36.43
C ARG A 285 -37.10 34.15 34.95
N LEU A 286 -37.40 35.36 34.51
CA LEU A 286 -37.72 35.64 33.13
C LEU A 286 -36.45 35.59 32.25
N PRO A 287 -36.57 35.18 30.97
CA PRO A 287 -35.53 35.33 29.97
C PRO A 287 -35.08 36.80 29.83
N GLU A 288 -33.84 37.04 29.41
CA GLU A 288 -33.24 38.38 29.45
C GLU A 288 -34.06 39.45 28.68
N THR A 289 -34.57 39.10 27.50
CA THR A 289 -35.38 40.01 26.66
C THR A 289 -36.73 40.33 27.28
N GLU A 290 -37.39 39.34 27.88
CA GLU A 290 -38.69 39.50 28.53
C GLU A 290 -38.56 40.17 29.90
N GLY A 291 -37.49 39.87 30.63
CA GLY A 291 -37.10 40.55 31.86
C GLY A 291 -36.89 42.03 31.62
N ILE A 292 -36.10 42.42 30.61
CA ILE A 292 -35.91 43.85 30.25
C ILE A 292 -37.24 44.51 29.85
N ALA A 293 -38.09 43.82 29.09
CA ALA A 293 -39.41 44.32 28.73
C ALA A 293 -40.30 44.52 29.97
N MET A 294 -40.41 43.51 30.85
CA MET A 294 -41.14 43.57 32.10
C MET A 294 -40.61 44.67 33.03
N TRP A 295 -39.29 44.78 33.20
CA TRP A 295 -38.65 45.82 34.01
C TRP A 295 -38.89 47.23 33.46
N THR A 296 -38.79 47.40 32.14
CA THR A 296 -39.08 48.68 31.46
C THR A 296 -40.55 49.02 31.60
N THR A 297 -41.42 48.01 31.53
CA THR A 297 -42.86 48.18 31.70
C THR A 297 -43.18 48.53 33.16
N ILE A 298 -42.65 47.83 34.16
CA ILE A 298 -42.73 48.15 35.61
C ILE A 298 -42.24 49.57 35.88
N ARG A 299 -41.08 49.95 35.33
CA ARG A 299 -40.57 51.32 35.47
C ARG A 299 -41.52 52.34 34.85
N SER A 300 -42.04 52.09 33.66
CA SER A 300 -43.04 52.93 33.00
C SER A 300 -44.38 52.97 33.74
N PHE A 301 -44.79 51.86 34.37
CA PHE A 301 -46.03 51.72 35.13
C PHE A 301 -46.01 52.55 36.40
N PHE A 302 -44.87 52.58 37.11
CA PHE A 302 -44.82 53.06 38.50
C PHE A 302 -44.03 54.36 38.70
N LEU A 303 -43.13 54.71 37.75
CA LEU A 303 -42.34 55.95 37.80
C LEU A 303 -42.73 56.97 36.70
N GLY A 304 -43.55 56.56 35.72
CA GLY A 304 -43.99 57.41 34.61
C GLY A 304 -45.25 58.23 34.92
N THR A 305 -45.17 59.23 35.80
CA THR A 305 -46.27 60.20 36.01
C THR A 305 -45.73 61.62 36.11
N ASN A 306 -45.98 62.44 35.07
CA ASN A 306 -45.90 63.91 35.15
C ASN A 306 -47.23 64.58 34.75
N GLN A 307 -48.36 63.87 34.85
CA GLN A 307 -49.67 64.49 34.69
C GLN A 307 -50.60 64.07 35.84
N SER A 308 -50.97 65.08 36.65
CA SER A 308 -51.99 65.11 37.72
C SER A 308 -51.78 64.21 38.95
N THR A 309 -50.82 64.58 39.81
CA THR A 309 -50.65 64.06 41.19
C THR A 309 -51.55 64.74 42.24
N GLU A 310 -52.56 65.53 41.87
CA GLU A 310 -53.36 66.31 42.82
C GLU A 310 -54.58 65.56 43.42
N HIS A 311 -54.84 64.30 43.05
CA HIS A 311 -56.09 63.60 43.44
C HIS A 311 -55.96 62.30 44.26
N TYR A 312 -54.76 61.88 44.69
CA TYR A 312 -54.58 60.63 45.46
C TYR A 312 -54.09 60.89 46.88
N GLN A 313 -54.78 60.35 47.90
CA GLN A 313 -54.36 60.51 49.31
C GLN A 313 -53.27 59.51 49.75
N LYS A 314 -53.21 58.30 49.17
CA LYS A 314 -52.19 57.28 49.45
C LYS A 314 -51.79 56.54 48.16
N LEU A 315 -50.49 56.42 47.91
CA LEU A 315 -49.96 55.74 46.72
C LEU A 315 -49.79 54.23 46.96
N PRO A 316 -49.88 53.38 45.91
CA PRO A 316 -49.62 51.95 46.03
C PRO A 316 -48.13 51.69 46.35
N VAL A 317 -47.87 50.68 47.20
CA VAL A 317 -46.50 50.23 47.51
C VAL A 317 -46.19 48.95 46.76
N ILE A 318 -44.99 48.84 46.22
CA ILE A 318 -44.59 47.70 45.39
C ILE A 318 -43.43 46.98 46.06
N LEU A 319 -43.59 45.67 46.25
CA LEU A 319 -42.56 44.78 46.76
C LEU A 319 -41.99 43.96 45.60
N LEU A 320 -40.68 44.11 45.36
CA LEU A 320 -39.97 43.43 44.29
C LEU A 320 -38.90 42.50 44.88
N PRO A 321 -39.19 41.21 45.11
CA PRO A 321 -38.18 40.20 45.38
C PRO A 321 -37.35 39.91 44.13
N VAL A 322 -36.04 40.10 44.22
CA VAL A 322 -35.13 39.91 43.08
C VAL A 322 -33.81 39.32 43.52
N ASP A 323 -33.24 38.44 42.70
CA ASP A 323 -31.83 38.09 42.82
C ASP A 323 -30.94 39.22 42.25
N GLN A 324 -30.02 39.74 43.07
CA GLN A 324 -29.11 40.80 42.67
C GLN A 324 -28.26 40.38 41.47
N ASP A 325 -27.85 39.11 41.41
CA ASP A 325 -27.06 38.59 40.30
C ASP A 325 -27.89 38.49 39.01
N ALA A 326 -29.22 38.30 39.12
CA ALA A 326 -30.11 38.35 37.96
C ALA A 326 -30.22 39.77 37.38
N VAL A 327 -30.31 40.80 38.23
CA VAL A 327 -30.33 42.20 37.76
C VAL A 327 -29.00 42.57 37.12
N THR A 328 -27.87 42.11 37.69
CA THR A 328 -26.54 42.29 37.10
C THR A 328 -26.40 41.59 35.75
N ARG A 329 -27.00 40.41 35.55
CA ARG A 329 -27.04 39.75 34.23
C ARG A 329 -27.83 40.57 33.20
N LEU A 330 -28.96 41.15 33.59
CA LEU A 330 -29.83 41.90 32.68
C LEU A 330 -29.24 43.25 32.24
N TYR A 331 -28.53 43.96 33.15
CA TYR A 331 -28.09 45.35 32.92
C TYR A 331 -26.57 45.57 33.04
N GLY A 332 -25.78 44.52 33.29
CA GLY A 332 -24.32 44.58 33.39
C GLY A 332 -23.84 45.60 34.43
N ASP A 333 -22.81 46.38 34.08
CA ASP A 333 -22.23 47.42 34.94
C ASP A 333 -23.21 48.55 35.31
N GLN A 334 -24.32 48.70 34.57
CA GLN A 334 -25.35 49.70 34.87
C GLN A 334 -26.41 49.22 35.87
N ALA A 335 -26.37 47.95 36.29
CA ALA A 335 -27.35 47.36 37.20
C ALA A 335 -27.46 48.11 38.53
N GLN A 336 -26.34 48.54 39.11
CA GLN A 336 -26.36 49.29 40.37
C GLN A 336 -27.03 50.66 40.20
N SER A 337 -26.66 51.40 39.14
CA SER A 337 -27.29 52.69 38.80
C SER A 337 -28.79 52.55 38.48
N PHE A 338 -29.18 51.42 37.91
CA PHE A 338 -30.58 51.10 37.63
C PHE A 338 -31.36 50.80 38.91
N MET A 339 -30.81 49.99 39.82
CA MET A 339 -31.44 49.67 41.11
C MET A 339 -31.62 50.92 41.98
N ASP A 340 -30.59 51.76 42.09
CA ASP A 340 -30.62 53.00 42.87
C ASP A 340 -31.64 54.02 42.34
N LYS A 341 -31.99 53.96 41.05
CA LYS A 341 -33.03 54.80 40.43
C LYS A 341 -34.44 54.19 40.49
N THR A 342 -34.55 52.91 40.84
CA THR A 342 -35.81 52.15 40.77
C THR A 342 -36.40 51.87 42.16
N PHE A 343 -35.56 51.55 43.14
CA PHE A 343 -35.99 51.23 44.50
C PHE A 343 -35.86 52.45 45.42
N ASP A 344 -36.92 52.78 46.13
CA ASP A 344 -36.87 53.80 47.19
C ASP A 344 -36.19 53.22 48.45
N LEU A 345 -36.39 51.92 48.72
CA LEU A 345 -35.76 51.18 49.82
C LEU A 345 -35.31 49.79 49.35
N THR A 346 -34.19 49.30 49.87
CA THR A 346 -33.65 47.97 49.55
C THR A 346 -33.33 47.20 50.82
N PHE A 347 -33.91 46.00 50.98
CA PHE A 347 -33.61 45.05 52.06
C PHE A 347 -32.87 43.83 51.51
N ARG A 348 -31.83 43.36 52.21
CA ARG A 348 -31.05 42.19 51.80
C ARG A 348 -31.42 40.93 52.59
N VAL A 349 -31.77 39.85 51.91
CA VAL A 349 -32.11 38.55 52.48
C VAL A 349 -30.89 37.62 52.43
N THR A 350 -30.32 37.29 53.59
CA THR A 350 -29.14 36.43 53.72
C THR A 350 -29.52 34.94 53.69
N ALA A 351 -28.63 34.10 53.14
CA ALA A 351 -28.79 32.65 53.19
C ALA A 351 -28.80 32.11 54.64
N PRO A 352 -29.54 31.04 54.95
CA PRO A 352 -29.62 30.47 56.30
C PRO A 352 -28.28 29.91 56.78
N VAL A 353 -28.04 29.99 58.09
CA VAL A 353 -26.76 29.59 58.71
C VAL A 353 -26.59 28.06 58.67
N GLN A 354 -25.48 27.60 58.08
CA GLN A 354 -25.20 26.21 57.69
C GLN A 354 -24.84 25.25 58.85
N SER A 355 -25.11 25.60 60.11
CA SER A 355 -24.63 24.80 61.26
C SER A 355 -25.51 23.58 61.58
N GLU A 356 -26.77 23.56 61.12
CA GLU A 356 -27.79 22.58 61.57
C GLU A 356 -28.33 21.65 60.47
N TRP A 357 -27.72 21.63 59.28
CA TRP A 357 -28.24 20.84 58.14
C TRP A 357 -28.25 19.32 58.38
N LYS A 358 -27.36 18.79 59.22
CA LYS A 358 -27.33 17.35 59.59
C LYS A 358 -28.56 16.93 60.38
N ALA A 359 -29.00 17.78 61.32
CA ALA A 359 -30.23 17.57 62.07
C ALA A 359 -31.46 17.62 61.15
N TYR A 360 -31.45 18.54 60.19
CA TYR A 360 -32.49 18.63 59.15
C TYR A 360 -32.52 17.40 58.24
N LEU A 361 -31.36 16.95 57.72
CA LEU A 361 -31.22 15.73 56.91
C LEU A 361 -31.77 14.52 57.66
N HIS A 362 -31.37 14.33 58.92
CA HIS A 362 -31.84 13.23 59.76
C HIS A 362 -33.37 13.26 59.95
N LYS A 363 -33.95 14.44 60.26
CA LYS A 363 -35.41 14.60 60.39
C LYS A 363 -36.14 14.29 59.08
N ARG A 364 -35.60 14.73 57.93
CA ARG A 364 -36.20 14.50 56.61
C ARG A 364 -36.06 13.05 56.14
N MET A 365 -34.93 12.39 56.37
CA MET A 365 -34.78 10.97 56.07
C MET A 365 -35.76 10.10 56.86
N LYS A 366 -35.93 10.35 58.16
CA LYS A 366 -36.95 9.66 58.97
C LYS A 366 -38.38 9.96 58.53
N ALA A 367 -38.65 11.15 57.99
CA ALA A 367 -39.96 11.47 57.41
C ALA A 367 -40.23 10.72 56.09
N VAL A 368 -39.20 10.50 55.26
CA VAL A 368 -39.33 9.85 53.94
C VAL A 368 -39.32 8.34 54.03
N PHE A 369 -38.36 7.76 54.74
CA PHE A 369 -38.16 6.31 54.84
C PHE A 369 -38.83 5.70 56.09
N GLY A 370 -39.44 6.53 56.95
CA GLY A 370 -40.12 6.11 58.18
C GLY A 370 -39.21 6.09 59.42
N SER A 371 -39.81 5.89 60.59
CA SER A 371 -39.09 5.86 61.87
C SER A 371 -38.10 4.70 62.01
N GLU A 372 -38.24 3.65 61.19
CA GLU A 372 -37.39 2.46 61.16
C GLU A 372 -36.16 2.60 60.25
N THR A 373 -35.87 3.81 59.74
CA THR A 373 -34.70 4.06 58.90
C THR A 373 -33.41 3.66 59.63
N PRO A 374 -32.56 2.77 59.06
CA PRO A 374 -31.30 2.39 59.69
C PRO A 374 -30.40 3.61 59.92
N GLU A 375 -29.83 3.73 61.12
CA GLU A 375 -28.91 4.83 61.45
C GLU A 375 -27.66 4.84 60.53
N GLN A 376 -27.25 3.67 60.03
CA GLN A 376 -26.19 3.55 59.02
C GLN A 376 -26.51 4.31 57.74
N TRP A 377 -27.76 4.28 57.26
CA TRP A 377 -28.16 4.99 56.03
C TRP A 377 -28.07 6.49 56.21
N VAL A 378 -28.53 6.99 57.36
CA VAL A 378 -28.44 8.42 57.70
C VAL A 378 -26.98 8.84 57.81
N TYR A 379 -26.13 8.01 58.42
CA TYR A 379 -24.70 8.25 58.52
C TYR A 379 -24.00 8.27 57.14
N HIS A 380 -24.26 7.29 56.27
CA HIS A 380 -23.68 7.23 54.92
C HIS A 380 -24.12 8.41 54.07
N ALA A 381 -25.42 8.75 54.08
CA ALA A 381 -25.93 9.92 53.39
C ALA A 381 -25.28 11.21 53.92
N ALA A 382 -25.18 11.39 55.23
CA ALA A 382 -24.52 12.55 55.82
C ALA A 382 -23.04 12.67 55.43
N ARG A 383 -22.30 11.55 55.37
CA ARG A 383 -20.90 11.53 54.92
C ARG A 383 -20.77 11.91 53.44
N LEU A 384 -21.68 11.42 52.59
CA LEU A 384 -21.70 11.75 51.16
C LEU A 384 -22.04 13.23 50.91
N PHE A 385 -23.03 13.79 51.63
CA PHE A 385 -23.36 15.22 51.57
C PHE A 385 -22.22 16.11 52.07
N GLU A 386 -21.54 15.73 53.16
CA GLU A 386 -20.38 16.49 53.64
C GLU A 386 -19.26 16.49 52.59
N ARG A 387 -19.05 15.37 51.89
CA ARG A 387 -18.09 15.29 50.79
C ARG A 387 -18.50 16.17 49.60
N SER A 388 -19.77 16.16 49.19
CA SER A 388 -20.25 17.04 48.11
C SER A 388 -20.10 18.53 48.47
N ARG A 389 -20.31 18.88 49.75
CA ARG A 389 -20.03 20.23 50.26
C ARG A 389 -18.55 20.62 50.18
N GLN A 390 -17.64 19.72 50.53
CA GLN A 390 -16.19 19.96 50.37
C GLN A 390 -15.79 20.18 48.91
N MET A 391 -16.55 19.62 47.98
CA MET A 391 -16.36 19.81 46.53
C MET A 391 -17.02 21.09 45.99
N GLY A 392 -17.59 21.93 46.87
CA GLY A 392 -18.11 23.26 46.53
C GLY A 392 -19.63 23.35 46.37
N GLU A 393 -20.39 22.28 46.63
CA GLU A 393 -21.85 22.34 46.57
C GLU A 393 -22.46 23.02 47.81
N ASN A 394 -23.37 23.98 47.58
CA ASN A 394 -24.14 24.61 48.64
C ASN A 394 -25.30 23.70 49.09
N ILE A 395 -25.24 23.22 50.33
CA ILE A 395 -26.33 22.45 50.94
C ILE A 395 -27.43 23.41 51.39
N THR A 396 -28.61 23.29 50.77
CA THR A 396 -29.82 24.03 51.16
C THR A 396 -30.89 23.04 51.61
N PRO A 397 -31.87 23.46 52.45
CA PRO A 397 -32.99 22.60 52.81
C PRO A 397 -33.73 22.02 51.59
N ARG A 398 -33.85 22.80 50.52
CA ARG A 398 -34.49 22.38 49.27
C ARG A 398 -33.65 21.32 48.55
N SER A 399 -32.33 21.50 48.42
CA SER A 399 -31.46 20.50 47.79
C SER A 399 -31.45 19.18 48.56
N ILE A 400 -31.46 19.22 49.90
CA ILE A 400 -31.60 18.03 50.74
C ILE A 400 -32.89 17.27 50.41
N ASN A 401 -34.04 17.96 50.40
CA ASN A 401 -35.33 17.30 50.14
C ASN A 401 -35.40 16.67 48.74
N VAL A 402 -34.89 17.38 47.72
CA VAL A 402 -34.84 16.88 46.33
C VAL A 402 -33.98 15.62 46.24
N THR A 403 -32.77 15.65 46.82
CA THR A 403 -31.86 14.51 46.77
C THR A 403 -32.40 13.31 47.56
N ILE A 404 -33.01 13.51 48.74
CA ILE A 404 -33.65 12.41 49.48
C ILE A 404 -34.78 11.78 48.65
N ASN A 405 -35.64 12.58 48.02
CA ASN A 405 -36.68 12.08 47.14
C ASN A 405 -36.10 11.28 45.95
N ALA A 406 -34.96 11.72 45.39
CA ALA A 406 -34.28 11.01 44.32
C ALA A 406 -33.71 9.64 44.78
N ILE A 407 -33.06 9.61 45.95
CA ILE A 407 -32.60 8.37 46.59
C ILE A 407 -33.78 7.43 46.80
N ALA A 408 -34.89 7.94 47.33
CA ALA A 408 -36.05 7.13 47.63
C ALA A 408 -36.73 6.59 46.37
N THR A 409 -36.72 7.36 45.28
CA THR A 409 -37.20 6.93 43.96
C THR A 409 -36.39 5.75 43.42
N LEU A 410 -35.06 5.86 43.42
CA LEU A 410 -34.19 4.78 42.93
C LEU A 410 -34.23 3.55 43.85
N TRP A 411 -34.32 3.76 45.16
CA TRP A 411 -34.53 2.67 46.12
C TRP A 411 -35.81 1.89 45.81
N LEU A 412 -36.93 2.57 45.54
CA LEU A 412 -38.19 1.89 45.16
C LEU A 412 -38.06 1.07 43.89
N GLN A 413 -37.27 1.52 42.92
CA GLN A 413 -37.06 0.82 41.65
C GLN A 413 -36.12 -0.39 41.79
N ARG A 414 -35.08 -0.29 42.63
CA ARG A 414 -33.90 -1.18 42.60
C ARG A 414 -33.63 -1.96 43.87
N ARG A 415 -34.45 -1.82 44.92
CA ARG A 415 -34.27 -2.53 46.20
C ARG A 415 -34.19 -4.06 46.11
N ASN A 416 -34.70 -4.66 45.03
CA ASN A 416 -34.68 -6.11 44.83
C ASN A 416 -33.47 -6.59 43.99
N ASP A 417 -32.68 -5.67 43.44
CA ASP A 417 -31.59 -5.98 42.50
C ASP A 417 -30.25 -6.25 43.20
N GLY A 418 -30.23 -6.31 44.53
CA GLY A 418 -29.02 -6.55 45.34
C GLY A 418 -28.06 -5.35 45.43
N ILE A 419 -28.51 -4.14 45.06
CA ILE A 419 -27.72 -2.91 45.10
C ILE A 419 -27.78 -2.28 46.51
N GLU A 420 -26.62 -2.01 47.09
CA GLU A 420 -26.52 -1.38 48.42
C GLU A 420 -27.00 0.08 48.44
N PHE A 421 -27.57 0.51 49.56
CA PHE A 421 -28.07 1.89 49.74
C PHE A 421 -26.98 2.94 49.50
N ALA A 422 -25.74 2.65 49.90
CA ALA A 422 -24.61 3.55 49.74
C ALA A 422 -24.34 3.88 48.26
N SER A 423 -24.46 2.90 47.36
CA SER A 423 -24.27 3.09 45.91
C SER A 423 -25.39 3.91 45.28
N ILE A 424 -26.64 3.73 45.74
CA ILE A 424 -27.79 4.55 45.30
C ILE A 424 -27.65 5.99 45.81
N ALA A 425 -27.26 6.17 47.07
CA ALA A 425 -26.99 7.48 47.66
C ALA A 425 -25.83 8.19 46.96
N TYR A 426 -24.77 7.47 46.62
CA TYR A 426 -23.64 8.03 45.87
C TYR A 426 -24.05 8.45 44.46
N TYR A 427 -24.73 7.58 43.71
CA TYR A 427 -25.19 7.83 42.35
C TYR A 427 -26.06 9.10 42.27
N THR A 428 -26.87 9.35 43.30
CA THR A 428 -27.76 10.52 43.40
C THR A 428 -27.10 11.79 43.89
N ILE A 429 -26.31 11.72 44.96
CA ILE A 429 -25.66 12.90 45.54
C ILE A 429 -24.65 13.48 44.55
N PHE A 430 -23.84 12.65 43.91
CA PHE A 430 -22.86 13.10 42.91
C PHE A 430 -23.42 13.18 41.49
N ARG A 431 -24.71 12.90 41.29
CA ARG A 431 -25.41 12.99 39.99
C ARG A 431 -24.66 12.27 38.87
N VAL A 432 -24.22 11.04 39.12
CA VAL A 432 -23.39 10.26 38.20
C VAL A 432 -24.07 10.05 36.82
N TRP A 433 -25.42 10.12 36.76
CA TRP A 433 -26.15 10.13 35.49
C TRP A 433 -25.85 11.32 34.57
N ALA A 434 -25.31 12.42 35.10
CA ALA A 434 -25.01 13.63 34.33
C ALA A 434 -23.65 13.57 33.64
N ASP A 435 -22.78 12.62 34.03
CA ASP A 435 -21.48 12.42 33.40
C ASP A 435 -21.63 11.80 32.01
N ARG A 436 -20.80 12.24 31.06
CA ARG A 436 -20.80 11.72 29.68
C ARG A 436 -20.32 10.26 29.57
N SER A 437 -19.62 9.78 30.60
CA SER A 437 -19.03 8.44 30.66
C SER A 437 -19.06 7.92 32.10
N ILE A 438 -19.81 6.83 32.32
CA ILE A 438 -19.86 6.14 33.62
C ILE A 438 -18.48 5.58 34.02
N ILE A 439 -17.61 5.32 33.04
CA ILE A 439 -16.26 4.78 33.26
C ILE A 439 -15.38 5.78 33.99
N ASP A 440 -15.52 7.07 33.70
CA ASP A 440 -14.74 8.11 34.37
C ASP A 440 -15.16 8.25 35.84
N ALA A 441 -16.46 8.15 36.11
CA ALA A 441 -17.00 8.12 37.46
C ALA A 441 -16.55 6.89 38.27
N ILE A 442 -16.32 5.75 37.61
CA ILE A 442 -15.77 4.53 38.22
C ILE A 442 -14.25 4.61 38.41
N ARG A 443 -13.50 5.21 37.49
CA ARG A 443 -12.03 5.33 37.58
C ARG A 443 -11.59 6.31 38.66
N SER A 444 -12.33 7.40 38.83
CA SER A 444 -12.00 8.49 39.74
C SER A 444 -13.16 8.79 40.69
N PRO A 445 -13.52 7.85 41.60
CA PRO A 445 -14.66 8.06 42.48
C PRO A 445 -14.40 9.19 43.48
N ASN A 446 -15.40 10.03 43.72
CA ASN A 446 -15.37 11.15 44.67
C ASN A 446 -15.18 10.69 46.13
N LEU A 447 -15.49 9.43 46.40
CA LEU A 447 -15.29 8.71 47.65
C LEU A 447 -15.00 7.24 47.35
N HIS A 448 -14.00 6.63 48.00
CA HIS A 448 -13.78 5.19 47.93
C HIS A 448 -14.96 4.45 48.56
N LEU A 449 -15.78 3.79 47.74
CA LEU A 449 -16.99 3.06 48.15
C LEU A 449 -16.74 1.57 48.46
N VAL A 450 -15.55 1.05 48.23
CA VAL A 450 -15.22 -0.38 48.34
C VAL A 450 -15.59 -0.97 49.71
N ASP A 451 -15.41 -0.19 50.79
CA ASP A 451 -15.74 -0.62 52.16
C ASP A 451 -17.26 -0.65 52.45
N LEU A 452 -18.06 0.02 51.61
CA LEU A 452 -19.51 0.16 51.77
C LEU A 452 -20.29 -0.75 50.81
N ASP A 453 -19.76 -0.93 49.60
CA ASP A 453 -20.28 -1.83 48.57
C ASP A 453 -19.09 -2.41 47.78
N PRO A 454 -18.77 -3.71 47.93
CA PRO A 454 -17.68 -4.36 47.18
C PRO A 454 -17.89 -4.34 45.66
N ASP A 455 -19.13 -4.35 45.20
CA ASP A 455 -19.52 -4.38 43.79
C ASP A 455 -19.98 -2.99 43.28
N TRP A 456 -19.63 -1.91 43.99
CA TRP A 456 -20.09 -0.54 43.72
C TRP A 456 -19.96 -0.13 42.25
N ALA A 457 -18.87 -0.51 41.55
CA ALA A 457 -18.67 -0.18 40.14
C ALA A 457 -19.72 -0.84 39.22
N ARG A 458 -20.06 -2.11 39.49
CA ARG A 458 -21.13 -2.82 38.78
C ARG A 458 -22.50 -2.25 39.15
N ALA A 459 -22.68 -1.90 40.42
CA ALA A 459 -23.90 -1.25 40.91
C ALA A 459 -24.14 0.10 40.22
N LEU A 460 -23.12 0.94 40.05
CA LEU A 460 -23.22 2.20 39.33
C LEU A 460 -23.54 1.99 37.85
N ALA A 461 -22.90 1.02 37.19
CA ALA A 461 -23.23 0.68 35.80
C ALA A 461 -24.66 0.14 35.64
N ALA A 462 -25.11 -0.71 36.57
CA ALA A 462 -26.48 -1.21 36.61
C ALA A 462 -27.50 -0.07 36.80
N LEU A 463 -27.22 0.88 37.70
CA LEU A 463 -28.05 2.07 37.89
C LEU A 463 -28.07 3.00 36.68
N HIS A 464 -26.93 3.14 35.98
CA HIS A 464 -26.78 4.01 34.83
C HIS A 464 -27.49 3.48 33.57
N TYR A 465 -27.25 2.21 33.21
CA TYR A 465 -27.85 1.59 32.04
C TYR A 465 -29.23 0.98 32.31
N GLY A 466 -29.64 0.92 33.58
CA GLY A 466 -30.92 0.37 33.98
C GLY A 466 -31.03 -1.16 33.87
N VAL A 467 -29.90 -1.88 33.88
CA VAL A 467 -29.82 -3.34 33.74
C VAL A 467 -29.59 -4.03 35.09
N THR A 468 -29.64 -5.36 35.14
CA THR A 468 -29.28 -6.13 36.34
C THR A 468 -27.76 -6.11 36.58
N LEU A 469 -27.32 -6.44 37.81
CA LEU A 469 -25.89 -6.51 38.15
C LEU A 469 -25.09 -7.45 37.23
N GLU A 470 -25.69 -8.54 36.75
CA GLU A 470 -25.03 -9.50 35.85
C GLU A 470 -24.80 -8.93 34.44
N MET A 471 -25.80 -8.24 33.89
CA MET A 471 -25.75 -7.65 32.53
C MET A 471 -24.86 -6.41 32.47
N ALA A 472 -24.74 -5.67 33.58
CA ALA A 472 -23.89 -4.49 33.67
C ALA A 472 -22.42 -4.79 33.32
N PHE A 473 -21.93 -6.01 33.59
CA PHE A 473 -20.56 -6.41 33.28
C PHE A 473 -20.28 -6.53 31.78
N GLN A 474 -21.26 -6.98 30.97
CA GLN A 474 -21.09 -7.13 29.51
C GLN A 474 -20.96 -5.77 28.82
N VAL A 475 -21.77 -4.79 29.23
CA VAL A 475 -21.73 -3.42 28.70
C VAL A 475 -20.39 -2.75 29.02
N LEU A 476 -19.87 -2.96 30.24
CA LEU A 476 -18.54 -2.47 30.63
C LEU A 476 -17.41 -3.10 29.81
N ILE A 477 -17.52 -4.38 29.42
CA ILE A 477 -16.51 -5.05 28.59
C ILE A 477 -16.50 -4.49 27.17
N GLU A 478 -17.65 -4.23 26.54
CA GLU A 478 -17.70 -3.73 25.16
C GLU A 478 -16.99 -2.37 25.02
N ASP A 479 -17.21 -1.44 25.95
CA ASP A 479 -16.53 -0.15 25.96
C ASP A 479 -15.02 -0.29 26.23
N GLN A 480 -14.62 -1.21 27.12
CA GLN A 480 -13.21 -1.49 27.35
C GLN A 480 -12.53 -2.13 26.14
N LEU A 481 -13.20 -3.06 25.44
CA LEU A 481 -12.72 -3.67 24.21
C LEU A 481 -12.54 -2.63 23.11
N ARG A 482 -13.51 -1.71 22.94
CA ARG A 482 -13.41 -0.60 21.98
C ARG A 482 -12.18 0.28 22.28
N SER A 483 -11.91 0.58 23.55
CA SER A 483 -10.71 1.36 23.95
C SER A 483 -9.39 0.58 23.85
N GLY A 484 -9.43 -0.75 24.05
CA GLY A 484 -8.26 -1.63 23.93
C GLY A 484 -7.85 -1.84 22.47
N LEU A 485 -8.83 -1.95 21.56
CA LEU A 485 -8.60 -2.12 20.12
C LEU A 485 -8.07 -0.85 19.45
N THR A 486 -8.30 0.34 20.01
CA THR A 486 -7.72 1.60 19.49
C THR A 486 -6.27 1.82 19.93
N THR A 487 -5.84 1.21 21.04
CA THR A 487 -4.52 1.42 21.66
C THR A 487 -3.52 0.29 21.43
N THR A 488 -3.94 -0.81 20.79
CA THR A 488 -3.09 -1.98 20.43
C THR A 488 -2.38 -2.66 21.61
N THR A 489 -2.88 -2.49 22.83
CA THR A 489 -2.22 -2.99 24.04
C THR A 489 -2.51 -4.47 24.29
N GLN A 490 -1.57 -5.36 23.94
CA GLN A 490 -1.71 -6.82 24.05
C GLN A 490 -2.01 -7.30 25.49
N GLU A 491 -1.36 -6.71 26.50
CA GLU A 491 -1.54 -7.11 27.90
C GLU A 491 -2.97 -6.82 28.41
N HIS A 492 -3.55 -5.68 28.01
CA HIS A 492 -4.90 -5.30 28.41
C HIS A 492 -5.96 -6.15 27.70
N PHE A 493 -5.75 -6.45 26.42
CA PHE A 493 -6.63 -7.30 25.62
C PHE A 493 -6.63 -8.76 26.12
N GLY A 494 -5.47 -9.29 26.53
CA GLY A 494 -5.36 -10.63 27.15
C GLY A 494 -6.20 -10.78 28.41
N LYS A 495 -6.15 -9.80 29.32
CA LYS A 495 -6.96 -9.79 30.55
C LYS A 495 -8.47 -9.73 30.27
N LEU A 496 -8.88 -9.04 29.19
CA LEU A 496 -10.28 -8.98 28.76
C LEU A 496 -10.74 -10.32 28.15
N ALA A 497 -9.85 -11.04 27.45
CA ALA A 497 -10.16 -12.32 26.83
C ALA A 497 -10.49 -13.45 27.82
N GLU A 498 -10.00 -13.34 29.07
CA GLU A 498 -10.33 -14.28 30.15
C GLU A 498 -11.75 -14.07 30.71
N ALA A 499 -12.41 -12.95 30.40
CA ALA A 499 -13.72 -12.62 30.93
C ALA A 499 -14.85 -13.44 30.27
N LYS A 500 -15.81 -13.89 31.09
CA LYS A 500 -17.00 -14.63 30.63
C LYS A 500 -17.87 -13.70 29.75
N GLY A 501 -18.15 -14.14 28.52
CA GLY A 501 -18.93 -13.37 27.52
C GLY A 501 -18.08 -12.51 26.56
N PHE A 502 -16.75 -12.58 26.64
CA PHE A 502 -15.84 -11.87 25.73
C PHE A 502 -16.12 -12.18 24.25
N GLY A 503 -16.32 -13.46 23.88
CA GLY A 503 -16.52 -13.87 22.50
C GLY A 503 -17.74 -13.19 21.84
N ASP A 504 -18.85 -13.10 22.56
CA ASP A 504 -20.08 -12.45 22.08
C ASP A 504 -19.90 -10.93 22.00
N ALA A 505 -19.25 -10.32 23.00
CA ALA A 505 -18.95 -8.89 22.99
C ALA A 505 -18.00 -8.51 21.83
N PHE A 506 -16.99 -9.34 21.55
CA PHE A 506 -16.05 -9.13 20.46
C PHE A 506 -16.72 -9.31 19.10
N LEU A 507 -17.56 -10.34 18.92
CA LEU A 507 -18.33 -10.53 17.69
C LEU A 507 -19.30 -9.38 17.45
N ASN A 508 -20.08 -8.96 18.46
CA ASN A 508 -20.99 -7.82 18.35
C ASN A 508 -20.24 -6.54 18.00
N LEU A 509 -19.07 -6.30 18.60
CA LEU A 509 -18.25 -5.13 18.30
C LEU A 509 -17.77 -5.15 16.85
N ILE A 510 -17.28 -6.29 16.36
CA ILE A 510 -16.88 -6.43 14.96
C ILE A 510 -18.10 -6.25 14.06
N GLU A 511 -19.20 -6.98 14.26
CA GLU A 511 -20.38 -6.91 13.40
C GLU A 511 -20.98 -5.50 13.33
N ASN A 512 -21.01 -4.77 14.45
CA ASN A 512 -21.54 -3.40 14.53
C ASN A 512 -20.51 -2.32 14.14
N ALA A 513 -19.22 -2.64 14.04
CA ALA A 513 -18.19 -1.68 13.66
C ALA A 513 -18.38 -1.08 12.25
N GLY A 514 -19.17 -1.74 11.38
CA GLY A 514 -19.52 -1.24 10.04
C GLY A 514 -20.25 0.12 10.02
N LEU A 515 -20.71 0.62 11.17
CA LEU A 515 -21.41 1.90 11.32
C LEU A 515 -20.54 3.05 11.86
N THR A 516 -19.29 2.78 12.27
CA THR A 516 -18.39 3.78 12.87
C THR A 516 -17.07 3.94 12.08
N PRO A 517 -16.59 5.17 11.84
CA PRO A 517 -15.38 5.44 11.06
C PRO A 517 -14.11 5.24 11.92
N MET A 518 -13.91 4.05 12.51
CA MET A 518 -12.63 3.68 13.12
C MET A 518 -11.83 2.84 12.13
N ALA A 519 -11.04 3.53 11.30
CA ALA A 519 -10.29 2.96 10.18
C ALA A 519 -9.31 1.82 10.53
N SER A 520 -8.75 1.81 11.74
CA SER A 520 -7.74 0.83 12.18
C SER A 520 -8.31 -0.39 12.91
N LEU A 521 -9.63 -0.45 13.16
CA LEU A 521 -10.21 -1.47 14.01
C LEU A 521 -10.05 -2.90 13.46
N PRO A 522 -10.28 -3.19 12.15
CA PRO A 522 -10.04 -4.53 11.62
C PRO A 522 -8.57 -4.94 11.64
N ILE A 523 -7.64 -3.98 11.45
CA ILE A 523 -6.20 -4.21 11.47
C ILE A 523 -5.77 -4.60 12.89
N ASN A 524 -6.07 -3.76 13.87
CA ASN A 524 -5.69 -3.99 15.27
C ASN A 524 -6.37 -5.23 15.86
N ALA A 525 -7.65 -5.45 15.55
CA ALA A 525 -8.39 -6.63 16.00
C ALA A 525 -7.80 -7.93 15.45
N SER A 526 -7.35 -7.94 14.18
CA SER A 526 -6.71 -9.13 13.59
C SER A 526 -5.41 -9.47 14.30
N ILE A 527 -4.54 -8.47 14.53
CA ILE A 527 -3.24 -8.65 15.18
C ILE A 527 -3.42 -9.12 16.64
N LEU A 528 -4.30 -8.46 17.39
CA LEU A 528 -4.57 -8.79 18.79
C LEU A 528 -5.24 -10.16 18.96
N LEU A 529 -6.20 -10.51 18.09
CA LEU A 529 -6.84 -11.83 18.13
C LEU A 529 -5.84 -12.97 17.85
N ALA A 530 -4.91 -12.77 16.91
CA ALA A 530 -3.85 -13.75 16.63
C ALA A 530 -2.91 -13.93 17.82
N SER A 531 -2.67 -12.87 18.59
CA SER A 531 -1.79 -12.88 19.75
C SER A 531 -2.32 -13.69 20.94
N LEU A 532 -3.61 -14.04 20.95
CA LEU A 532 -4.26 -14.82 22.00
C LEU A 532 -4.13 -16.34 21.82
N GLU A 533 -3.61 -16.83 20.69
CA GLU A 533 -3.61 -18.25 20.30
C GLU A 533 -4.93 -18.97 20.66
N PRO A 534 -6.10 -18.42 20.30
CA PRO A 534 -7.34 -18.82 20.94
C PRO A 534 -7.75 -20.24 20.49
N ALA A 535 -8.10 -21.10 21.46
CA ALA A 535 -8.52 -22.49 21.25
C ALA A 535 -9.71 -22.60 20.27
N ASP A 536 -9.96 -23.78 19.67
CA ASP A 536 -11.05 -24.02 18.70
C ASP A 536 -12.47 -23.75 19.26
N ALA A 537 -12.83 -22.47 19.40
CA ALA A 537 -14.16 -22.02 19.76
C ALA A 537 -14.91 -21.56 18.50
N LEU A 538 -16.19 -21.89 18.42
CA LEU A 538 -17.02 -21.66 17.24
C LEU A 538 -17.04 -20.17 16.80
N TRP A 539 -17.00 -19.26 17.78
CA TRP A 539 -17.05 -17.80 17.55
C TRP A 539 -15.79 -17.26 16.86
N ILE A 540 -14.62 -17.89 17.03
CA ILE A 540 -13.33 -17.46 16.45
C ILE A 540 -13.33 -17.62 14.93
N GLY A 541 -13.88 -18.74 14.43
CA GLY A 541 -14.03 -18.95 12.99
C GLY A 541 -14.91 -17.87 12.34
N THR A 542 -15.99 -17.48 13.02
CA THR A 542 -16.86 -16.37 12.58
C THR A 542 -16.15 -15.02 12.66
N ALA A 543 -15.37 -14.77 13.71
CA ALA A 543 -14.60 -13.55 13.88
C ALA A 543 -13.59 -13.36 12.74
N TRP A 544 -12.81 -14.39 12.38
CA TRP A 544 -11.86 -14.32 11.26
C TRP A 544 -12.55 -14.03 9.93
N LEU A 545 -13.70 -14.66 9.69
CA LEU A 545 -14.48 -14.43 8.47
C LEU A 545 -15.02 -13.00 8.38
N ASN A 546 -15.50 -12.45 9.50
CA ASN A 546 -15.99 -11.07 9.58
C ASN A 546 -14.85 -10.06 9.40
N LEU A 547 -13.69 -10.28 10.03
CA LEU A 547 -12.49 -9.45 9.87
C LEU A 547 -12.00 -9.41 8.41
N ARG A 548 -11.95 -10.55 7.72
CA ARG A 548 -11.64 -10.62 6.28
C ARG A 548 -12.57 -9.75 5.45
N ARG A 549 -13.89 -9.85 5.67
CA ARG A 549 -14.87 -9.03 4.93
C ARG A 549 -14.70 -7.54 5.22
N GLN A 550 -14.52 -7.17 6.49
CA GLN A 550 -14.39 -5.77 6.89
C GLN A 550 -13.13 -5.11 6.36
N LEU A 551 -12.00 -5.83 6.37
CA LEU A 551 -10.76 -5.29 5.84
C LEU A 551 -10.86 -5.05 4.33
N VAL A 552 -11.60 -5.88 3.59
CA VAL A 552 -11.89 -5.63 2.16
C VAL A 552 -12.79 -4.40 1.98
N THR A 553 -13.84 -4.23 2.80
CA THR A 553 -14.82 -3.13 2.64
C THR A 553 -14.39 -1.78 3.26
N SER A 554 -13.30 -1.72 4.04
CA SER A 554 -12.88 -0.49 4.72
C SER A 554 -12.50 0.64 3.74
N THR A 555 -12.81 1.89 4.05
CA THR A 555 -12.57 3.02 3.12
C THR A 555 -11.14 3.57 3.16
N ASN A 556 -10.38 3.33 4.23
CA ASN A 556 -9.11 4.04 4.52
C ASN A 556 -7.86 3.15 4.40
N PHE A 557 -7.86 2.15 3.51
CA PHE A 557 -6.63 1.39 3.20
C PHE A 557 -5.76 2.15 2.20
N ASP A 558 -5.66 3.49 2.29
CA ASP A 558 -4.99 4.32 1.28
C ASP A 558 -3.46 4.33 1.42
N LYS A 559 -2.94 3.88 2.56
CA LYS A 559 -1.51 3.82 2.87
C LYS A 559 -1.16 2.49 3.53
N PRO A 560 -0.53 1.54 2.81
CA PRO A 560 -0.09 0.30 3.40
C PRO A 560 1.10 0.55 4.35
N ASP A 561 0.90 0.31 5.64
CA ASP A 561 1.92 0.36 6.69
C ASP A 561 2.27 -1.05 7.20
N ALA A 562 3.26 -1.14 8.10
CA ALA A 562 3.70 -2.41 8.66
C ALA A 562 2.55 -3.16 9.38
N ASN A 563 1.66 -2.45 10.06
CA ASN A 563 0.50 -3.04 10.74
C ASN A 563 -0.51 -3.61 9.73
N SER A 564 -0.75 -2.93 8.62
CA SER A 564 -1.61 -3.41 7.54
C SER A 564 -1.07 -4.69 6.91
N LEU A 565 0.24 -4.77 6.67
CA LEU A 565 0.90 -5.98 6.17
C LEU A 565 0.75 -7.13 7.17
N GLN A 566 1.04 -6.88 8.45
CA GLN A 566 0.91 -7.90 9.50
C GLN A 566 -0.53 -8.41 9.63
N ALA A 567 -1.53 -7.53 9.57
CA ALA A 567 -2.94 -7.91 9.62
C ALA A 567 -3.32 -8.81 8.43
N VAL A 568 -2.85 -8.49 7.21
CA VAL A 568 -3.11 -9.34 6.03
C VAL A 568 -2.42 -10.70 6.18
N GLN A 569 -1.15 -10.75 6.60
CA GLN A 569 -0.44 -12.01 6.86
C GLN A 569 -1.19 -12.90 7.87
N VAL A 570 -1.68 -12.29 8.95
CA VAL A 570 -2.51 -12.97 9.96
C VAL A 570 -3.80 -13.50 9.35
N LEU A 571 -4.54 -12.69 8.58
CA LEU A 571 -5.81 -13.10 7.98
C LEU A 571 -5.66 -14.15 6.87
N LEU A 572 -4.51 -14.21 6.21
CA LEU A 572 -4.16 -15.28 5.26
C LEU A 572 -3.80 -16.59 5.98
N LYS A 573 -3.21 -16.51 7.18
CA LYS A 573 -2.83 -17.68 7.98
C LYS A 573 -3.99 -18.28 8.77
N PHE A 574 -4.82 -17.45 9.41
CA PHE A 574 -5.88 -17.88 10.33
C PHE A 574 -7.28 -17.80 9.70
N GLY A 575 -8.24 -18.61 10.19
CA GLY A 575 -9.64 -18.61 9.72
C GLY A 575 -9.98 -19.67 8.66
N GLY A 576 -9.01 -20.50 8.24
CA GLY A 576 -9.22 -21.61 7.31
C GLY A 576 -9.61 -21.19 5.88
N PRO A 577 -10.02 -22.15 5.02
CA PRO A 577 -10.27 -21.90 3.60
C PRO A 577 -11.57 -21.12 3.33
N LYS A 578 -12.52 -21.11 4.28
CA LYS A 578 -13.80 -20.42 4.10
C LYS A 578 -13.58 -18.91 3.97
N GLY A 579 -14.07 -18.34 2.87
CA GLY A 579 -13.93 -16.91 2.59
C GLY A 579 -12.52 -16.46 2.16
N MET A 580 -11.58 -17.38 1.92
CA MET A 580 -10.22 -17.03 1.49
C MET A 580 -10.19 -16.42 0.08
N ARG A 581 -10.83 -17.07 -0.91
CA ARG A 581 -10.93 -16.55 -2.28
C ARG A 581 -11.50 -15.12 -2.36
N PRO A 582 -12.70 -14.83 -1.82
CA PRO A 582 -13.25 -13.47 -1.87
C PRO A 582 -12.43 -12.45 -1.07
N PHE A 583 -11.68 -12.89 -0.06
CA PHE A 583 -10.74 -12.02 0.65
C PHE A 583 -9.55 -11.64 -0.23
N ILE A 584 -8.90 -12.61 -0.88
CA ILE A 584 -7.78 -12.37 -1.80
C ILE A 584 -8.25 -11.49 -2.96
N GLU A 585 -9.33 -11.85 -3.65
CA GLU A 585 -9.87 -11.07 -4.77
C GLU A 585 -10.23 -9.62 -4.36
N GLY A 586 -10.87 -9.45 -3.20
CA GLY A 586 -11.21 -8.14 -2.67
C GLY A 586 -9.98 -7.30 -2.32
N MET A 587 -8.96 -7.91 -1.73
CA MET A 587 -7.69 -7.22 -1.43
C MET A 587 -6.92 -6.87 -2.70
N VAL A 588 -6.89 -7.75 -3.72
CA VAL A 588 -6.27 -7.46 -5.02
C VAL A 588 -6.90 -6.23 -5.66
N GLN A 589 -8.24 -6.15 -5.67
CA GLN A 589 -8.95 -4.99 -6.21
C GLN A 589 -8.64 -3.71 -5.41
N LYS A 590 -8.56 -3.84 -4.09
CA LYS A 590 -8.28 -2.71 -3.20
C LYS A 590 -6.85 -2.18 -3.35
N VAL A 591 -5.87 -3.08 -3.36
CA VAL A 591 -4.45 -2.76 -3.56
C VAL A 591 -4.22 -2.16 -4.95
N SER A 592 -4.93 -2.64 -5.97
CA SER A 592 -4.88 -2.06 -7.33
C SER A 592 -5.45 -0.63 -7.39
N ASN A 593 -6.43 -0.30 -6.55
CA ASN A 593 -7.07 1.02 -6.54
C ASN A 593 -6.32 2.07 -5.70
N LEU A 594 -5.18 1.71 -5.08
CA LEU A 594 -4.34 2.64 -4.34
C LEU A 594 -3.85 3.79 -5.24
N SER A 595 -4.07 5.04 -4.80
CA SER A 595 -3.69 6.22 -5.59
C SER A 595 -2.17 6.45 -5.58
N ALA A 596 -1.62 6.78 -6.75
CA ALA A 596 -0.17 6.89 -6.92
C ALA A 596 0.52 8.03 -6.17
N THR A 597 -0.23 9.05 -5.77
CA THR A 597 0.32 10.25 -5.14
C THR A 597 0.58 10.10 -3.64
N THR A 598 0.12 9.01 -3.00
CA THR A 598 0.32 8.76 -1.56
C THR A 598 0.88 7.38 -1.21
N ALA A 599 0.72 6.36 -2.06
CA ALA A 599 1.18 4.99 -1.81
C ALA A 599 2.67 4.74 -2.14
N PHE A 600 3.28 5.54 -3.03
CA PHE A 600 4.60 5.25 -3.62
C PHE A 600 5.72 6.17 -3.11
N SER A 601 5.74 6.44 -1.80
CA SER A 601 6.98 6.90 -1.14
C SER A 601 7.88 5.69 -0.85
N ALA A 602 9.20 5.86 -0.85
CA ALA A 602 10.18 4.75 -0.78
C ALA A 602 9.92 3.75 0.38
N GLU A 603 9.44 4.23 1.53
CA GLU A 603 9.15 3.40 2.71
C GLU A 603 7.86 2.55 2.55
N HIS A 604 6.84 3.07 1.87
CA HIS A 604 5.56 2.38 1.66
C HIS A 604 5.57 1.47 0.43
N ALA A 605 6.47 1.73 -0.53
CA ALA A 605 6.62 0.92 -1.74
C ALA A 605 7.11 -0.51 -1.42
N GLN A 606 8.01 -0.68 -0.45
CA GLN A 606 8.45 -2.01 -0.02
C GLN A 606 7.32 -2.81 0.64
N VAL A 607 6.57 -2.17 1.54
CA VAL A 607 5.38 -2.77 2.18
C VAL A 607 4.33 -3.17 1.15
N PHE A 608 4.13 -2.35 0.12
CA PHE A 608 3.26 -2.68 -1.01
C PHE A 608 3.71 -3.94 -1.74
N ILE A 609 5.00 -4.04 -2.08
CA ILE A 609 5.55 -5.21 -2.79
C ILE A 609 5.47 -6.48 -1.92
N ASP A 610 5.72 -6.37 -0.62
CA ASP A 610 5.58 -7.49 0.30
C ASP A 610 4.10 -7.93 0.43
N LEU A 611 3.16 -6.98 0.46
CA LEU A 611 1.72 -7.28 0.45
C LEU A 611 1.29 -8.02 -0.82
N VAL A 612 1.75 -7.58 -2.00
CA VAL A 612 1.52 -8.29 -3.27
C VAL A 612 2.11 -9.69 -3.19
N GLY A 613 3.32 -9.85 -2.66
CA GLY A 613 3.98 -11.14 -2.49
C GLY A 613 3.19 -12.12 -1.63
N GLU A 614 2.67 -11.68 -0.48
CA GLU A 614 1.85 -12.51 0.42
C GLU A 614 0.54 -12.95 -0.23
N LEU A 615 -0.14 -12.03 -0.94
CA LEU A 615 -1.38 -12.33 -1.64
C LEU A 615 -1.17 -13.32 -2.80
N THR A 616 -0.10 -13.14 -3.58
CA THR A 616 0.27 -14.05 -4.69
C THR A 616 0.65 -15.43 -4.15
N SER A 617 1.50 -15.49 -3.12
CA SER A 617 1.94 -16.76 -2.51
C SER A 617 0.77 -17.53 -1.90
N SER A 618 -0.17 -16.82 -1.27
CA SER A 618 -1.38 -17.43 -0.71
C SER A 618 -2.35 -17.90 -1.80
N ALA A 619 -2.50 -17.16 -2.90
CA ALA A 619 -3.30 -17.59 -4.04
C ALA A 619 -2.75 -18.90 -4.65
N GLU A 620 -1.44 -18.98 -4.88
CA GLU A 620 -0.76 -20.19 -5.37
C GLU A 620 -0.94 -21.38 -4.43
N SER A 621 -0.70 -21.17 -3.13
CA SER A 621 -0.83 -22.23 -2.11
C SER A 621 -2.26 -22.79 -1.98
N ASN A 622 -3.27 -21.98 -2.31
CA ASN A 622 -4.68 -22.38 -2.31
C ASN A 622 -5.18 -22.84 -3.69
N GLY A 623 -4.32 -22.90 -4.72
CA GLY A 623 -4.68 -23.33 -6.07
C GLY A 623 -5.63 -22.36 -6.80
N PHE A 624 -5.52 -21.06 -6.53
CA PHE A 624 -6.26 -20.01 -7.24
C PHE A 624 -5.45 -19.47 -8.43
N ASP A 625 -6.14 -18.81 -9.37
CA ASP A 625 -5.48 -18.14 -10.50
C ASP A 625 -4.55 -17.04 -9.99
N ALA A 626 -3.42 -16.84 -10.69
CA ALA A 626 -2.44 -15.84 -10.33
C ALA A 626 -3.08 -14.43 -10.33
N PRO A 627 -3.07 -13.71 -9.20
CA PRO A 627 -3.71 -12.41 -9.09
C PRO A 627 -2.95 -11.37 -9.93
N SER A 628 -3.71 -10.50 -10.60
CA SER A 628 -3.16 -9.35 -11.36
C SER A 628 -3.50 -8.05 -10.64
N PHE A 629 -2.46 -7.27 -10.31
CA PHE A 629 -2.55 -5.99 -9.62
C PHE A 629 -2.38 -4.87 -10.63
N VAL A 630 -3.46 -4.14 -10.91
CA VAL A 630 -3.44 -3.02 -11.88
C VAL A 630 -2.96 -1.77 -11.18
N ILE A 631 -1.72 -1.37 -11.42
CA ILE A 631 -1.09 -0.20 -10.84
C ILE A 631 -1.57 1.06 -11.57
N ASN A 632 -2.26 1.94 -10.85
CA ASN A 632 -2.72 3.23 -11.36
C ASN A 632 -1.68 4.35 -11.08
N ALA A 633 -0.44 4.17 -11.56
CA ALA A 633 0.67 5.13 -11.45
C ALA A 633 1.11 5.67 -12.81
N ASP A 634 1.91 6.75 -12.79
CA ASP A 634 2.65 7.18 -13.97
C ASP A 634 3.81 6.20 -14.27
N ALA A 635 4.46 6.38 -15.42
CA ALA A 635 5.54 5.49 -15.85
C ALA A 635 6.69 5.45 -14.84
N ASN A 636 7.00 6.59 -14.20
CA ASN A 636 8.06 6.67 -13.19
C ASN A 636 7.74 5.81 -11.95
N GLY A 637 6.53 5.97 -11.37
CA GLY A 637 6.11 5.19 -10.21
C GLY A 637 5.95 3.71 -10.52
N PHE A 638 5.46 3.36 -11.71
CA PHE A 638 5.36 1.96 -12.14
C PHE A 638 6.73 1.29 -12.23
N TRP A 639 7.73 1.97 -12.80
CA TRP A 639 9.09 1.44 -12.89
C TRP A 639 9.77 1.30 -11.53
N GLU A 640 9.50 2.19 -10.57
CA GLU A 640 10.02 2.05 -9.19
C GLU A 640 9.54 0.76 -8.52
N LEU A 641 8.25 0.41 -8.68
CA LEU A 641 7.72 -0.86 -8.17
C LEU A 641 8.29 -2.08 -8.89
N CYS A 642 8.44 -2.01 -10.23
CA CYS A 642 9.02 -3.10 -11.00
C CYS A 642 10.48 -3.38 -10.61
N VAL A 643 11.24 -2.33 -10.27
CA VAL A 643 12.62 -2.48 -9.76
C VAL A 643 12.63 -3.20 -8.42
N LEU A 644 11.76 -2.85 -7.49
CA LEU A 644 11.64 -3.53 -6.19
C LEU A 644 11.20 -5.00 -6.34
N ALA A 645 10.41 -5.32 -7.37
CA ALA A 645 9.97 -6.67 -7.67
C ALA A 645 10.95 -7.49 -8.52
N CYS A 646 12.06 -6.91 -8.99
CA CYS A 646 12.94 -7.50 -10.01
C CYS A 646 13.50 -8.88 -9.60
N ASP A 647 13.80 -9.07 -8.31
CA ASP A 647 14.34 -10.33 -7.78
C ASP A 647 13.26 -11.39 -7.49
N ARG A 648 11.98 -11.05 -7.68
CA ARG A 648 10.82 -11.90 -7.38
C ARG A 648 9.92 -12.02 -8.63
N PRO A 649 10.24 -12.93 -9.58
CA PRO A 649 9.57 -13.02 -10.89
C PRO A 649 8.04 -13.13 -10.80
N GLN A 650 7.52 -13.91 -9.85
CA GLN A 650 6.07 -14.09 -9.63
C GLN A 650 5.37 -12.76 -9.29
N ILE A 651 6.01 -11.91 -8.48
CA ILE A 651 5.49 -10.59 -8.12
C ILE A 651 5.56 -9.67 -9.34
N LEU A 652 6.70 -9.66 -10.06
CA LEU A 652 6.88 -8.83 -11.23
C LEU A 652 5.82 -9.12 -12.31
N THR A 653 5.49 -10.39 -12.54
CA THR A 653 4.42 -10.79 -13.48
C THR A 653 3.01 -10.42 -12.99
N ALA A 654 2.80 -10.34 -11.68
CA ALA A 654 1.52 -9.96 -11.09
C ALA A 654 1.24 -8.45 -11.22
N LEU A 655 2.27 -7.61 -11.36
CA LEU A 655 2.13 -6.17 -11.56
C LEU A 655 1.75 -5.86 -13.03
N SER A 656 0.60 -5.24 -13.23
CA SER A 656 0.13 -4.75 -14.53
C SER A 656 -0.15 -3.24 -14.49
N THR A 657 -0.21 -2.59 -15.64
CA THR A 657 -0.53 -1.16 -15.74
C THR A 657 -1.49 -0.90 -16.90
N LYS A 658 -2.21 0.23 -16.84
CA LYS A 658 -3.05 0.72 -17.95
C LYS A 658 -2.25 1.53 -18.99
N LEU A 659 -1.00 1.87 -18.68
CA LEU A 659 -0.10 2.58 -19.60
C LEU A 659 0.22 1.69 -20.81
N ARG A 660 0.44 2.31 -21.97
CA ARG A 660 0.92 1.57 -23.14
C ARG A 660 2.40 1.26 -22.97
N SER A 661 2.86 0.17 -23.58
CA SER A 661 4.29 -0.17 -23.57
C SER A 661 5.15 0.95 -24.18
N GLU A 662 4.62 1.68 -25.17
CA GLU A 662 5.24 2.88 -25.74
C GLU A 662 5.53 3.96 -24.68
N ASP A 663 4.56 4.28 -23.82
CA ASP A 663 4.71 5.30 -22.77
C ASP A 663 5.77 4.89 -21.74
N LEU A 664 5.85 3.59 -21.42
CA LEU A 664 6.84 3.05 -20.49
C LEU A 664 8.27 3.11 -21.08
N ILE A 665 8.42 2.86 -22.38
CA ILE A 665 9.69 2.97 -23.10
C ILE A 665 10.13 4.43 -23.21
N VAL A 666 9.21 5.37 -23.45
CA VAL A 666 9.51 6.82 -23.47
C VAL A 666 10.13 7.27 -22.14
N GLU A 667 9.65 6.76 -21.00
CA GLU A 667 10.25 7.07 -19.70
C GLU A 667 11.67 6.48 -19.55
N LEU A 668 11.94 5.28 -20.10
CA LEU A 668 13.30 4.74 -20.14
C LEU A 668 14.23 5.58 -21.02
N VAL A 669 13.75 6.04 -22.18
CA VAL A 669 14.49 6.97 -23.05
C VAL A 669 14.82 8.25 -22.30
N ARG A 670 13.82 8.85 -21.63
CA ARG A 670 14.01 10.03 -20.79
C ARG A 670 15.06 9.77 -19.70
N ASN A 671 15.02 8.62 -19.03
CA ASN A 671 16.00 8.30 -17.99
C ASN A 671 17.42 8.13 -18.53
N LEU A 672 17.58 7.75 -19.80
CA LEU A 672 18.88 7.68 -20.46
C LEU A 672 19.41 9.06 -20.86
N GLU A 673 18.52 9.97 -21.27
CA GLU A 673 18.87 11.30 -21.76
C GLU A 673 19.06 12.35 -20.65
N THR A 674 18.39 12.21 -19.50
CA THR A 674 18.44 13.22 -18.42
C THR A 674 19.33 12.80 -17.24
N PRO A 675 20.10 13.75 -16.63
CA PRO A 675 20.96 13.46 -15.48
C PRO A 675 20.26 12.79 -14.29
N GLU A 676 19.01 13.19 -14.03
CA GLU A 676 18.17 12.66 -12.94
C GLU A 676 17.81 11.18 -13.11
N GLY A 677 17.90 10.65 -14.33
CA GLY A 677 17.53 9.28 -14.68
C GLY A 677 18.69 8.30 -14.83
N TRP A 678 19.94 8.77 -14.91
CA TRP A 678 21.09 7.91 -15.23
C TRP A 678 21.35 6.79 -14.22
N GLU A 679 21.05 7.00 -12.94
CA GLU A 679 21.15 5.95 -11.93
C GLU A 679 19.96 4.98 -11.98
N LYS A 680 18.81 5.44 -12.51
CA LYS A 680 17.56 4.67 -12.56
C LYS A 680 17.46 3.77 -13.79
N ILE A 681 18.09 4.13 -14.90
CA ILE A 681 17.90 3.44 -16.19
C ILE A 681 18.30 1.96 -16.15
N ILE A 682 19.44 1.61 -15.54
CA ILE A 682 19.90 0.21 -15.52
C ILE A 682 18.97 -0.72 -14.73
N PRO A 683 18.60 -0.40 -13.47
CA PRO A 683 17.62 -1.21 -12.73
C PRO A 683 16.28 -1.32 -13.47
N ARG A 684 15.78 -0.21 -14.04
CA ARG A 684 14.50 -0.21 -14.76
C ARG A 684 14.54 -1.05 -16.02
N PHE A 685 15.61 -0.94 -16.80
CA PHE A 685 15.81 -1.75 -18.00
C PHE A 685 15.90 -3.25 -17.66
N LYS A 686 16.61 -3.63 -16.58
CA LYS A 686 16.63 -5.03 -16.10
C LYS A 686 15.23 -5.54 -15.77
N ALA A 687 14.45 -4.75 -15.04
CA ALA A 687 13.05 -5.10 -14.74
C ALA A 687 12.19 -5.19 -16.01
N ALA A 688 12.43 -4.32 -17.00
CA ALA A 688 11.72 -4.30 -18.27
C ALA A 688 11.97 -5.57 -19.11
N VAL A 689 13.22 -6.01 -19.22
CA VAL A 689 13.60 -7.21 -20.01
C VAL A 689 13.00 -8.50 -19.44
N LEU A 690 12.77 -8.57 -18.13
CA LEU A 690 12.14 -9.72 -17.48
C LEU A 690 10.63 -9.80 -17.73
N ARG A 691 10.02 -8.78 -18.34
CA ARG A 691 8.58 -8.73 -18.59
C ARG A 691 8.26 -9.02 -20.05
N SER A 692 7.23 -9.84 -20.28
CA SER A 692 6.78 -10.22 -21.62
C SER A 692 5.90 -9.16 -22.32
N ASP A 693 5.37 -8.18 -21.59
CA ASP A 693 4.50 -7.12 -22.11
C ASP A 693 5.29 -5.94 -22.74
N ILE A 694 6.62 -5.94 -22.60
CA ILE A 694 7.51 -4.91 -23.16
C ILE A 694 8.27 -5.50 -24.36
N ASN A 695 7.91 -5.05 -25.56
CA ASN A 695 8.47 -5.56 -26.82
C ASN A 695 8.82 -4.48 -27.87
N HIS A 696 8.58 -3.20 -27.59
CA HIS A 696 8.84 -2.09 -28.52
C HIS A 696 10.16 -1.36 -28.19
N TRP A 697 11.29 -2.05 -28.34
CA TRP A 697 12.60 -1.52 -27.92
C TRP A 697 13.19 -0.42 -28.83
N GLY A 698 12.67 -0.25 -30.05
CA GLY A 698 13.20 0.67 -31.08
C GLY A 698 13.58 2.07 -30.58
N PRO A 699 12.69 2.83 -29.92
CA PRO A 699 13.01 4.17 -29.42
C PRO A 699 14.18 4.20 -28.41
N LEU A 700 14.26 3.19 -27.54
CA LEU A 700 15.35 3.08 -26.57
C LEU A 700 16.67 2.69 -27.23
N ILE A 701 16.62 1.80 -28.23
CA ILE A 701 17.78 1.42 -29.04
C ILE A 701 18.32 2.65 -29.79
N ASP A 702 17.45 3.44 -30.43
CA ASP A 702 17.83 4.66 -31.14
C ASP A 702 18.44 5.71 -30.20
N ALA A 703 17.85 5.91 -29.02
CA ALA A 703 18.39 6.82 -28.00
C ALA A 703 19.78 6.36 -27.51
N ALA A 704 19.94 5.07 -27.21
CA ALA A 704 21.22 4.50 -26.79
C ALA A 704 22.28 4.61 -27.91
N ARG A 705 21.91 4.33 -29.17
CA ARG A 705 22.79 4.50 -30.33
C ARG A 705 23.24 5.95 -30.47
N ASN A 706 22.30 6.90 -30.41
CA ASN A 706 22.60 8.33 -30.52
C ASN A 706 23.50 8.81 -29.38
N LEU A 707 23.34 8.26 -28.17
CA LEU A 707 24.19 8.58 -27.03
C LEU A 707 25.64 8.13 -27.26
N VAL A 708 25.82 6.88 -27.71
CA VAL A 708 27.14 6.32 -28.06
C VAL A 708 27.77 7.10 -29.22
N TRP A 709 26.97 7.57 -30.17
CA TRP A 709 27.42 8.36 -31.31
C TRP A 709 27.89 9.78 -30.91
N SER A 710 27.07 10.52 -30.16
CA SER A 710 27.21 11.99 -30.01
C SER A 710 28.05 12.47 -28.83
N ASN A 711 28.30 11.64 -27.81
CA ASN A 711 28.96 12.06 -26.57
C ASN A 711 30.44 11.67 -26.52
N ASP A 712 31.10 11.74 -25.36
CA ASP A 712 32.42 11.15 -25.07
C ASP A 712 32.23 9.81 -24.34
N GLY A 713 33.19 8.88 -24.44
CA GLY A 713 33.15 7.57 -23.75
C GLY A 713 33.03 7.66 -22.24
N ARG A 714 33.44 8.76 -21.62
CA ARG A 714 33.34 9.02 -20.17
C ARG A 714 32.03 9.68 -19.78
N HIS A 715 31.13 9.94 -20.73
CA HIS A 715 29.80 10.45 -20.45
C HIS A 715 29.08 9.46 -19.50
N PRO A 716 28.50 9.91 -18.35
CA PRO A 716 28.03 9.00 -17.31
C PRO A 716 27.07 7.87 -17.77
N PRO A 717 26.04 8.10 -18.60
CA PRO A 717 25.16 7.04 -19.11
C PRO A 717 25.76 6.20 -20.25
N MET A 718 27.04 6.38 -20.63
CA MET A 718 27.68 5.58 -21.68
C MET A 718 27.62 4.08 -21.35
N ALA A 719 27.93 3.71 -20.11
CA ALA A 719 27.83 2.33 -19.65
C ALA A 719 26.40 1.79 -19.77
N ALA A 720 25.39 2.64 -19.49
CA ALA A 720 23.99 2.26 -19.61
C ALA A 720 23.56 2.04 -21.06
N ALA A 721 23.96 2.94 -21.97
CA ALA A 721 23.67 2.80 -23.40
C ALA A 721 24.30 1.52 -23.99
N LEU A 722 25.56 1.24 -23.66
CA LEU A 722 26.25 0.03 -24.09
C LEU A 722 25.62 -1.23 -23.50
N TYR A 723 25.20 -1.18 -22.23
CA TYR A 723 24.52 -2.31 -21.59
C TYR A 723 23.17 -2.60 -22.25
N ILE A 724 22.38 -1.58 -22.56
CA ILE A 724 21.09 -1.73 -23.24
C ILE A 724 21.30 -2.33 -24.63
N LEU A 725 22.17 -1.73 -25.44
CA LEU A 725 22.44 -2.21 -26.80
C LEU A 725 23.01 -3.63 -26.80
N GLY A 726 23.93 -3.92 -25.89
CA GLY A 726 24.54 -5.24 -25.77
C GLY A 726 23.60 -6.32 -25.26
N THR A 727 22.65 -5.98 -24.38
CA THR A 727 21.65 -6.94 -23.89
C THR A 727 20.61 -7.24 -24.96
N LEU A 728 20.15 -6.23 -25.70
CA LEU A 728 19.13 -6.40 -26.73
C LEU A 728 19.68 -7.03 -28.02
N SER A 729 20.96 -6.85 -28.33
CA SER A 729 21.58 -7.38 -29.55
C SER A 729 21.69 -8.91 -29.62
N VAL A 730 21.23 -9.63 -28.60
CA VAL A 730 21.13 -11.10 -28.61
C VAL A 730 19.93 -11.57 -29.43
N GLU A 731 18.81 -10.86 -29.34
CA GLU A 731 17.52 -11.29 -29.91
C GLU A 731 16.87 -10.25 -30.81
N ASP A 732 17.20 -8.95 -30.65
CA ASP A 732 16.59 -7.85 -31.40
C ASP A 732 17.45 -7.41 -32.60
N GLN A 733 16.88 -7.54 -33.81
CA GLN A 733 17.54 -7.21 -35.07
C GLN A 733 17.89 -5.72 -35.19
N ILE A 734 17.08 -4.81 -34.63
CA ILE A 734 17.31 -3.36 -34.66
C ILE A 734 18.53 -3.03 -33.80
N ALA A 735 18.68 -3.69 -32.64
CA ALA A 735 19.85 -3.52 -31.78
C ALA A 735 21.13 -4.04 -32.45
N ILE A 736 21.07 -5.18 -33.17
CA ILE A 736 22.19 -5.71 -33.95
C ILE A 736 22.61 -4.71 -35.04
N GLU A 737 21.66 -4.17 -35.81
CA GLU A 737 21.93 -3.19 -36.87
C GLU A 737 22.50 -1.88 -36.30
N ALA A 738 21.99 -1.41 -35.16
CA ALA A 738 22.52 -0.25 -34.46
C ALA A 738 23.98 -0.45 -34.04
N MET A 739 24.31 -1.62 -33.46
CA MET A 739 25.68 -1.96 -33.05
C MET A 739 26.63 -2.09 -34.25
N GLN A 740 26.18 -2.73 -35.34
CA GLN A 740 26.96 -2.83 -36.58
C GLN A 740 27.22 -1.46 -37.21
N SER A 741 26.25 -0.53 -37.16
CA SER A 741 26.45 0.84 -37.62
C SER A 741 27.50 1.57 -36.78
N LEU A 742 27.39 1.51 -35.44
CA LEU A 742 28.36 2.14 -34.54
C LEU A 742 29.78 1.60 -34.73
N ALA A 743 29.92 0.32 -35.04
CA ALA A 743 31.20 -0.30 -35.38
C ALA A 743 31.74 0.21 -36.73
N ARG A 744 30.93 0.07 -37.79
CA ARG A 744 31.29 0.45 -39.17
C ARG A 744 31.64 1.93 -39.31
N ASP A 745 30.92 2.79 -38.62
CA ASP A 745 31.08 4.25 -38.69
C ASP A 745 32.22 4.75 -37.77
N GLY A 746 32.91 3.85 -37.07
CA GLY A 746 34.10 4.14 -36.25
C GLY A 746 33.80 4.72 -34.87
N HIS A 747 32.55 4.81 -34.45
CA HIS A 747 32.18 5.37 -33.15
C HIS A 747 32.63 4.47 -32.00
N LEU A 748 32.49 3.15 -32.10
CA LEU A 748 33.02 2.23 -31.08
C LEU A 748 34.54 2.38 -30.92
N GLN A 749 35.26 2.60 -32.02
CA GLN A 749 36.71 2.79 -32.02
C GLN A 749 37.10 4.05 -31.28
N GLN A 750 36.35 5.13 -31.49
CA GLN A 750 36.54 6.39 -30.78
C GLN A 750 36.30 6.21 -29.27
N ARG A 751 35.24 5.47 -28.88
CA ARG A 751 34.95 5.17 -27.46
C ARG A 751 36.07 4.37 -26.80
N VAL A 752 36.63 3.37 -27.48
CA VAL A 752 37.79 2.61 -26.98
C VAL A 752 38.94 3.56 -26.63
N GLN A 753 39.31 4.46 -27.55
CA GLN A 753 40.43 5.39 -27.35
C GLN A 753 40.22 6.33 -26.16
N GLU A 754 39.02 6.88 -26.00
CA GLU A 754 38.67 7.78 -24.89
C GLU A 754 38.66 7.05 -23.53
N LEU A 755 38.33 5.76 -23.54
CA LEU A 755 38.19 4.89 -22.36
C LEU A 755 39.46 4.13 -21.96
N MET A 756 40.57 4.22 -22.70
CA MET A 756 41.82 3.51 -22.34
C MET A 756 42.34 3.87 -20.94
N SER A 757 41.99 5.06 -20.44
CA SER A 757 42.24 5.50 -19.06
C SER A 757 40.94 5.84 -18.29
N GLY A 758 39.82 5.22 -18.70
CA GLY A 758 38.47 5.49 -18.20
C GLY A 758 37.93 4.37 -17.28
N PRO A 759 36.62 4.36 -16.99
CA PRO A 759 35.99 3.34 -16.16
C PRO A 759 36.14 1.93 -16.75
N GLU A 760 36.68 1.00 -15.95
CA GLU A 760 36.94 -0.39 -16.34
C GLU A 760 35.72 -1.09 -16.95
N ALA A 761 34.55 -0.96 -16.30
CA ALA A 761 33.34 -1.65 -16.75
C ALA A 761 32.88 -1.18 -18.14
N THR A 762 32.96 0.12 -18.41
CA THR A 762 32.60 0.70 -19.72
C THR A 762 33.59 0.26 -20.79
N LEU A 763 34.91 0.32 -20.51
CA LEU A 763 35.94 -0.15 -21.44
C LEU A 763 35.76 -1.64 -21.77
N ALA A 764 35.46 -2.46 -20.76
CA ALA A 764 35.19 -3.88 -20.93
C ALA A 764 33.97 -4.16 -21.81
N MET A 765 32.87 -3.42 -21.63
CA MET A 765 31.67 -3.55 -22.47
C MET A 765 31.94 -3.14 -23.93
N VAL A 766 32.61 -2.01 -24.16
CA VAL A 766 32.98 -1.59 -25.53
C VAL A 766 33.91 -2.62 -26.18
N ALA A 767 34.88 -3.15 -25.44
CA ALA A 767 35.77 -4.20 -25.94
C ALA A 767 34.99 -5.46 -26.34
N ALA A 768 34.12 -5.96 -25.46
CA ALA A 768 33.31 -7.14 -25.73
C ALA A 768 32.39 -6.96 -26.94
N LEU A 769 31.68 -5.84 -27.01
CA LEU A 769 30.78 -5.53 -28.13
C LEU A 769 31.54 -5.28 -29.43
N GLY A 770 32.68 -4.60 -29.36
CA GLY A 770 33.57 -4.35 -30.50
C GLY A 770 34.18 -5.64 -31.06
N VAL A 771 34.43 -6.66 -30.23
CA VAL A 771 34.84 -7.99 -30.71
C VAL A 771 33.71 -8.67 -31.49
N ILE A 772 32.45 -8.53 -31.09
CA ILE A 772 31.35 -9.27 -31.72
C ILE A 772 30.83 -8.60 -32.99
N PHE A 773 30.50 -7.31 -32.90
CA PHE A 773 29.83 -6.56 -33.97
C PHE A 773 30.82 -5.83 -34.89
N GLY A 774 32.11 -6.03 -34.65
CA GLY A 774 33.18 -5.16 -35.12
C GLY A 774 33.68 -5.25 -36.55
N PRO A 775 33.59 -6.32 -37.36
CA PRO A 775 34.39 -6.38 -38.60
C PRO A 775 34.09 -5.23 -39.60
N PRO A 776 35.08 -4.37 -39.97
CA PRO A 776 36.48 -4.36 -39.53
C PRO A 776 36.68 -3.80 -38.10
N PHE A 777 37.31 -4.59 -37.23
CA PHE A 777 37.25 -4.41 -35.76
C PHE A 777 37.62 -3.00 -35.27
N PRO A 778 36.79 -2.36 -34.42
CA PRO A 778 37.04 -1.02 -33.90
C PRO A 778 37.77 -1.05 -32.54
N LEU A 779 38.91 -1.75 -32.44
CA LEU A 779 39.57 -2.05 -31.17
C LEU A 779 41.00 -1.50 -31.05
N ARG A 780 41.40 -0.49 -31.81
CA ARG A 780 42.76 0.09 -31.71
C ARG A 780 42.93 0.86 -30.39
N GLY A 781 44.01 0.60 -29.68
CA GLY A 781 44.38 1.26 -28.44
C GLY A 781 45.63 0.63 -27.83
N ASP A 782 46.28 1.31 -26.88
CA ASP A 782 47.37 0.74 -26.09
C ASP A 782 46.84 -0.22 -25.00
N TRP A 783 46.40 -1.41 -25.42
CA TRP A 783 45.87 -2.43 -24.51
C TRP A 783 46.93 -2.98 -23.55
N GLY A 784 48.21 -2.91 -23.95
CA GLY A 784 49.32 -3.27 -23.06
C GLY A 784 49.36 -2.34 -21.85
N GLN A 785 49.33 -1.03 -22.06
CA GLN A 785 49.27 -0.06 -20.98
C GLN A 785 47.97 -0.16 -20.17
N ALA A 786 46.81 -0.36 -20.82
CA ALA A 786 45.54 -0.50 -20.11
C ALA A 786 45.51 -1.72 -19.18
N LEU A 787 46.12 -2.84 -19.56
CA LEU A 787 46.25 -4.02 -18.69
C LEU A 787 47.17 -3.77 -17.49
N VAL A 788 48.20 -2.94 -17.65
CA VAL A 788 49.07 -2.53 -16.54
C VAL A 788 48.32 -1.63 -15.57
N GLN A 789 47.49 -0.71 -16.07
CA GLN A 789 46.69 0.21 -15.25
C GLN A 789 45.50 -0.49 -14.58
N ILE A 790 44.87 -1.45 -15.28
CA ILE A 790 43.66 -2.16 -14.85
C ILE A 790 43.90 -3.67 -14.99
N PRO A 791 44.58 -4.32 -14.03
CA PRO A 791 44.87 -5.76 -14.10
C PRO A 791 43.63 -6.66 -14.14
N SER A 792 42.49 -6.17 -13.65
CA SER A 792 41.19 -6.87 -13.65
C SER A 792 40.43 -6.76 -14.98
N LEU A 793 40.90 -5.97 -15.95
CA LEU A 793 40.22 -5.73 -17.23
C LEU A 793 39.83 -7.03 -17.96
N PRO A 794 40.68 -8.07 -18.07
CA PRO A 794 40.27 -9.33 -18.70
C PRO A 794 39.06 -9.98 -18.00
N GLU A 795 38.98 -9.89 -16.67
CA GLU A 795 37.85 -10.41 -15.91
C GLU A 795 36.59 -9.56 -16.09
N ALA A 796 36.72 -8.24 -16.18
CA ALA A 796 35.60 -7.38 -16.55
C ALA A 796 35.09 -7.66 -17.97
N THR A 797 35.97 -7.89 -18.95
CA THR A 797 35.59 -8.22 -20.32
C THR A 797 34.90 -9.59 -20.42
N GLU A 798 35.36 -10.61 -19.69
CA GLU A 798 34.64 -11.89 -19.60
C GLU A 798 33.26 -11.73 -18.95
N ARG A 799 33.14 -10.90 -17.90
CA ARG A 799 31.84 -10.58 -17.31
C ARG A 799 30.92 -9.90 -18.32
N ALA A 800 31.44 -9.00 -19.17
CA ALA A 800 30.66 -8.36 -20.21
C ALA A 800 30.19 -9.38 -21.28
N PHE A 801 31.05 -10.30 -21.73
CA PHE A 801 30.63 -11.36 -22.65
C PHE A 801 29.51 -12.23 -22.06
N ALA A 802 29.64 -12.67 -20.81
CA ALA A 802 28.61 -13.46 -20.13
C ALA A 802 27.31 -12.65 -19.93
N GLN A 803 27.43 -11.37 -19.54
CA GLN A 803 26.32 -10.45 -19.35
C GLN A 803 25.47 -10.28 -20.63
N PHE A 804 26.11 -10.31 -21.79
CA PHE A 804 25.45 -10.23 -23.09
C PHE A 804 25.17 -11.61 -23.72
N LYS A 805 25.42 -12.73 -23.03
CA LYS A 805 25.30 -14.10 -23.59
C LYS A 805 26.13 -14.32 -24.88
N LEU A 806 27.27 -13.65 -25.01
CA LEU A 806 28.17 -13.68 -26.17
C LEU A 806 29.42 -14.53 -25.90
N GLU A 807 29.23 -15.72 -25.35
CA GLU A 807 30.33 -16.59 -24.86
C GLU A 807 31.07 -17.32 -26.00
N ASP A 808 30.36 -17.62 -27.10
CA ASP A 808 30.94 -18.23 -28.30
C ASP A 808 31.57 -17.18 -29.21
N ASN A 809 32.77 -16.73 -28.83
CA ASN A 809 33.42 -15.58 -29.47
C ASN A 809 34.89 -15.80 -29.82
N LEU A 810 35.40 -17.03 -29.69
CA LEU A 810 36.82 -17.35 -29.91
C LEU A 810 37.28 -16.93 -31.32
N THR A 811 36.50 -17.27 -32.35
CA THR A 811 36.81 -16.91 -33.74
C THR A 811 36.88 -15.39 -33.93
N HIS A 812 36.00 -14.64 -33.26
CA HIS A 812 36.00 -13.17 -33.28
C HIS A 812 37.22 -12.59 -32.54
N LEU A 813 37.59 -13.14 -31.38
CA LEU A 813 38.80 -12.74 -30.64
C LEU A 813 40.07 -12.99 -31.45
N LEU A 814 40.15 -14.13 -32.13
CA LEU A 814 41.29 -14.47 -33.00
C LEU A 814 41.36 -13.51 -34.19
N ALA A 815 40.24 -13.25 -34.86
CA ALA A 815 40.18 -12.30 -35.97
C ALA A 815 40.56 -10.88 -35.52
N ALA A 816 40.02 -10.41 -34.38
CA ALA A 816 40.37 -9.10 -33.83
C ALA A 816 41.88 -8.98 -33.51
N SER A 817 42.49 -10.04 -32.97
CA SER A 817 43.93 -10.07 -32.65
C SER A 817 44.81 -10.12 -33.90
N PHE A 818 44.29 -10.70 -34.99
CA PHE A 818 44.98 -10.77 -36.26
C PHE A 818 44.96 -9.41 -36.97
N ASP A 819 43.76 -8.80 -37.05
CA ASP A 819 43.55 -7.52 -37.72
C ASP A 819 44.16 -6.34 -36.95
N ILE A 820 44.25 -6.44 -35.62
CA ILE A 820 44.77 -5.40 -34.72
C ILE A 820 45.82 -6.02 -33.78
N PRO A 821 47.10 -5.99 -34.14
CA PRO A 821 48.17 -6.52 -33.30
C PRO A 821 48.24 -5.89 -31.90
N GLU A 822 47.82 -4.63 -31.75
CA GLU A 822 47.77 -3.95 -30.45
C GLU A 822 46.76 -4.58 -29.48
N PHE A 823 45.77 -5.33 -29.98
CA PHE A 823 44.76 -6.04 -29.17
C PHE A 823 45.27 -7.37 -28.60
N LEU A 824 46.37 -7.90 -29.16
CA LEU A 824 46.97 -9.18 -28.77
C LEU A 824 47.21 -9.33 -27.25
N PRO A 825 47.66 -8.31 -26.49
CA PRO A 825 47.83 -8.45 -25.04
C PRO A 825 46.53 -8.81 -24.31
N LEU A 826 45.39 -8.20 -24.69
CA LEU A 826 44.10 -8.46 -24.05
C LEU A 826 43.54 -9.82 -24.50
N SER A 827 43.55 -10.11 -25.80
CA SER A 827 43.08 -11.41 -26.29
C SER A 827 43.91 -12.56 -25.74
N ARG A 828 45.23 -12.38 -25.60
CA ARG A 828 46.09 -13.38 -24.97
C ARG A 828 45.70 -13.65 -23.53
N ASN A 829 45.44 -12.62 -22.74
CA ASN A 829 44.98 -12.78 -21.37
C ASN A 829 43.62 -13.50 -21.28
N LEU A 830 42.66 -13.13 -22.15
CA LEU A 830 41.33 -13.75 -22.20
C LEU A 830 41.40 -15.23 -22.57
N ILE A 831 42.02 -15.56 -23.70
CA ILE A 831 42.11 -16.93 -24.20
C ILE A 831 42.94 -17.79 -23.24
N THR A 832 44.07 -17.29 -22.71
CA THR A 832 44.85 -18.01 -21.71
C THR A 832 44.04 -18.29 -20.44
N ARG A 833 43.23 -17.33 -19.97
CA ARG A 833 42.34 -17.54 -18.81
C ARG A 833 41.31 -18.64 -19.07
N ARG A 834 40.73 -18.69 -20.28
CA ARG A 834 39.80 -19.77 -20.69
C ARG A 834 40.49 -21.14 -20.75
N VAL A 835 41.68 -21.20 -21.34
CA VAL A 835 42.51 -22.43 -21.38
C VAL A 835 42.86 -22.90 -19.97
N ARG A 836 43.32 -21.99 -19.11
CA ARG A 836 43.69 -22.31 -17.73
C ARG A 836 42.51 -22.88 -16.94
N SER A 837 41.32 -22.29 -17.09
CA SER A 837 40.10 -22.71 -16.40
C SER A 837 39.39 -23.91 -17.03
N GLY A 838 39.80 -24.35 -18.23
CA GLY A 838 39.13 -25.43 -18.96
C GLY A 838 37.77 -25.03 -19.55
N LYS A 839 37.45 -23.73 -19.62
CA LYS A 839 36.19 -23.18 -20.14
C LYS A 839 36.33 -22.62 -21.56
N LEU A 840 37.26 -23.18 -22.34
CA LEU A 840 37.44 -22.75 -23.72
C LEU A 840 36.32 -23.33 -24.59
N ILE A 841 35.47 -22.46 -25.15
CA ILE A 841 34.43 -22.82 -26.11
C ILE A 841 35.02 -22.67 -27.51
N ILE A 842 34.98 -23.76 -28.28
CA ILE A 842 35.46 -23.81 -29.68
C ILE A 842 34.30 -24.28 -30.56
N ALA A 843 33.58 -23.35 -31.18
CA ALA A 843 32.50 -23.70 -32.10
C ALA A 843 33.00 -24.21 -33.45
N ASP A 844 34.10 -23.65 -33.98
CA ASP A 844 34.70 -24.04 -35.25
C ASP A 844 36.16 -24.42 -35.05
N ILE A 845 36.39 -25.69 -34.72
CA ILE A 845 37.75 -26.24 -34.56
C ILE A 845 38.54 -26.23 -35.88
N GLY A 846 37.86 -26.24 -37.03
CA GLY A 846 38.48 -26.19 -38.35
C GLY A 846 39.29 -24.91 -38.54
N LYS A 847 38.67 -23.75 -38.30
CA LYS A 847 39.34 -22.44 -38.42
C LYS A 847 40.50 -22.26 -37.44
N VAL A 848 40.36 -22.80 -36.23
CA VAL A 848 41.43 -22.75 -35.21
C VAL A 848 42.62 -23.58 -35.65
N LEU A 849 42.40 -24.81 -36.15
CA LEU A 849 43.47 -25.68 -36.64
C LEU A 849 44.14 -25.15 -37.92
N ASP A 850 43.37 -24.54 -38.82
CA ASP A 850 43.90 -23.92 -40.04
C ASP A 850 44.80 -22.70 -39.73
N ASN A 851 44.62 -22.06 -38.56
CA ASN A 851 45.42 -20.92 -38.09
C ASN A 851 46.08 -21.18 -36.73
N LEU A 852 46.61 -22.40 -36.52
CA LEU A 852 47.11 -22.86 -35.23
C LEU A 852 48.16 -21.93 -34.63
N ASP A 853 49.11 -21.44 -35.42
CA ASP A 853 50.19 -20.56 -34.94
C ASP A 853 49.66 -19.24 -34.38
N HIS A 854 48.63 -18.70 -35.01
CA HIS A 854 47.97 -17.49 -34.54
C HIS A 854 47.19 -17.74 -33.25
N PHE A 855 46.46 -18.86 -33.18
CA PHE A 855 45.76 -19.28 -31.96
C PHE A 855 46.75 -19.48 -30.80
N LEU A 856 47.83 -20.23 -31.00
CA LEU A 856 48.86 -20.45 -29.99
C LEU A 856 49.60 -19.13 -29.66
N GLY A 857 49.76 -18.21 -30.62
CA GLY A 857 50.26 -16.86 -30.36
C GLY A 857 49.38 -16.06 -29.41
N CYS A 858 48.07 -16.34 -29.39
CA CYS A 858 47.11 -15.79 -28.45
C CYS A 858 46.99 -16.61 -27.15
N VAL A 859 47.85 -17.59 -26.91
CA VAL A 859 47.93 -18.33 -25.64
C VAL A 859 49.32 -18.15 -25.06
N GLU A 860 49.42 -17.94 -23.74
CA GLU A 860 50.72 -17.91 -23.08
C GLU A 860 51.45 -19.26 -23.26
N PRO A 861 52.77 -19.26 -23.56
CA PRO A 861 53.53 -20.49 -23.85
C PRO A 861 53.40 -21.60 -22.79
N ALA A 862 53.29 -21.23 -21.52
CA ALA A 862 53.11 -22.17 -20.42
C ALA A 862 51.83 -23.02 -20.53
N TYR A 863 50.81 -22.53 -21.26
CA TYR A 863 49.51 -23.19 -21.42
C TYR A 863 49.28 -23.77 -22.82
N HIS A 864 50.26 -23.70 -23.74
CA HIS A 864 50.14 -24.29 -25.09
C HIS A 864 49.78 -25.77 -25.05
N ARG A 865 50.46 -26.55 -24.19
CA ARG A 865 50.16 -27.97 -23.99
C ARG A 865 48.70 -28.19 -23.61
N LYS A 866 48.21 -27.43 -22.62
CA LYS A 866 46.82 -27.52 -22.15
C LYS A 866 45.81 -27.10 -23.21
N ALA A 867 46.12 -26.08 -24.01
CA ALA A 867 45.27 -25.65 -25.12
C ALA A 867 45.09 -26.77 -26.16
N VAL A 868 46.17 -27.48 -26.52
CA VAL A 868 46.11 -28.64 -27.43
C VAL A 868 45.25 -29.77 -26.86
N ILE A 869 45.35 -30.04 -25.56
CA ILE A 869 44.52 -31.05 -24.89
C ILE A 869 43.03 -30.65 -24.92
N LEU A 870 42.69 -29.39 -24.69
CA LEU A 870 41.30 -28.94 -24.77
C LEU A 870 40.75 -29.00 -26.21
N MET A 871 41.59 -28.71 -27.21
CA MET A 871 41.22 -28.87 -28.61
C MET A 871 40.90 -30.32 -28.95
N SER A 872 41.64 -31.31 -28.43
CA SER A 872 41.39 -32.73 -28.72
C SER A 872 40.03 -33.23 -28.23
N GLN A 873 39.49 -32.57 -27.20
CA GLN A 873 38.20 -32.88 -26.61
C GLN A 873 37.02 -32.22 -27.36
N THR A 874 37.30 -31.36 -28.34
CA THR A 874 36.28 -30.64 -29.11
C THR A 874 35.71 -31.53 -30.22
N PHE A 875 34.40 -31.47 -30.44
CA PHE A 875 33.74 -32.19 -31.52
C PHE A 875 34.34 -31.83 -32.89
N GLY A 876 34.60 -32.85 -33.72
CA GLY A 876 35.16 -32.67 -35.06
C GLY A 876 36.69 -32.52 -35.12
N PHE A 877 37.39 -32.39 -33.99
CA PHE A 877 38.85 -32.26 -33.95
C PHE A 877 39.55 -33.40 -34.68
N TRP A 878 39.28 -34.65 -34.29
CA TRP A 878 39.95 -35.83 -34.85
C TRP A 878 39.68 -36.00 -36.35
N ALA A 879 38.45 -35.73 -36.80
CA ALA A 879 38.10 -35.78 -38.22
C ALA A 879 38.86 -34.72 -39.03
N LYS A 880 39.00 -33.49 -38.49
CA LYS A 880 39.78 -32.43 -39.14
C LYS A 880 41.27 -32.78 -39.19
N ILE A 881 41.86 -33.24 -38.09
CA ILE A 881 43.28 -33.65 -38.04
C ILE A 881 43.57 -34.79 -39.03
N GLU A 882 42.65 -35.74 -39.20
CA GLU A 882 42.79 -36.82 -40.18
C GLU A 882 42.74 -36.32 -41.64
N SER A 883 42.01 -35.24 -41.92
CA SER A 883 41.93 -34.62 -43.26
C SER A 883 43.07 -33.62 -43.56
N MET A 884 43.80 -33.19 -42.54
CA MET A 884 44.87 -32.19 -42.69
C MET A 884 46.09 -32.81 -43.39
N ALA A 885 46.76 -32.02 -44.22
CA ALA A 885 48.04 -32.40 -44.79
C ALA A 885 49.12 -32.50 -43.70
N PHE A 886 50.06 -33.43 -43.89
CA PHE A 886 51.21 -33.56 -43.02
C PHE A 886 52.01 -32.24 -42.96
N SER A 887 52.23 -31.71 -41.76
CA SER A 887 52.90 -30.42 -41.52
C SER A 887 53.53 -30.37 -40.14
N ALA A 888 54.37 -29.37 -39.87
CA ALA A 888 54.98 -29.16 -38.56
C ALA A 888 53.93 -28.98 -37.45
N ASN A 889 52.84 -28.28 -37.74
CA ASN A 889 51.72 -28.07 -36.82
C ASN A 889 50.96 -29.37 -36.53
N TRP A 890 50.74 -30.19 -37.55
CA TRP A 890 50.15 -31.52 -37.40
C TRP A 890 50.99 -32.42 -36.49
N VAL A 891 52.31 -32.44 -36.69
CA VAL A 891 53.25 -33.19 -35.85
C VAL A 891 53.28 -32.64 -34.43
N HIS A 892 53.31 -31.32 -34.27
CA HIS A 892 53.34 -30.66 -32.97
C HIS A 892 52.12 -31.04 -32.12
N ILE A 893 50.92 -31.00 -32.71
CA ILE A 893 49.67 -31.36 -32.03
C ILE A 893 49.73 -32.81 -31.54
N LEU A 894 49.99 -33.77 -32.43
CA LEU A 894 49.96 -35.19 -32.08
C LEU A 894 51.07 -35.56 -31.09
N ARG A 895 52.26 -35.00 -31.27
CA ARG A 895 53.36 -35.21 -30.31
C ARG A 895 53.00 -34.67 -28.92
N THR A 896 52.39 -33.49 -28.86
CA THR A 896 51.94 -32.89 -27.59
C THR A 896 50.92 -33.78 -26.87
N LEU A 897 49.97 -34.36 -27.61
CA LEU A 897 48.97 -35.29 -27.05
C LEU A 897 49.59 -36.62 -26.57
N LEU A 898 50.59 -37.13 -27.28
CA LEU A 898 51.30 -38.36 -26.91
C LEU A 898 52.24 -38.17 -25.71
N GLU A 899 52.81 -36.98 -25.54
CA GLU A 899 53.73 -36.66 -24.46
C GLU A 899 53.02 -36.23 -23.17
N ALA A 900 51.81 -35.69 -23.26
CA ALA A 900 51.05 -35.17 -22.12
C ALA A 900 50.56 -36.25 -21.17
N ASP A 901 50.80 -36.05 -19.87
CA ASP A 901 50.35 -36.96 -18.81
C ASP A 901 48.84 -36.83 -18.52
N GLU A 902 48.28 -35.63 -18.74
CA GLU A 902 46.89 -35.27 -18.45
C GLU A 902 45.90 -35.60 -19.59
N VAL A 903 46.32 -36.34 -20.62
CA VAL A 903 45.48 -36.71 -21.78
C VAL A 903 44.66 -37.97 -21.47
N LEU A 904 43.37 -37.95 -21.84
CA LEU A 904 42.49 -39.10 -21.75
C LEU A 904 43.06 -40.27 -22.56
N GLU A 905 42.97 -41.49 -22.03
CA GLU A 905 43.53 -42.65 -22.71
C GLU A 905 42.92 -42.82 -24.11
N SER A 906 41.62 -42.59 -24.28
CA SER A 906 40.94 -42.59 -25.59
C SER A 906 41.57 -41.63 -26.59
N ASP A 907 41.91 -40.41 -26.17
CA ASP A 907 42.54 -39.40 -27.03
C ASP A 907 43.98 -39.78 -27.37
N ARG A 908 44.70 -40.40 -26.42
CA ARG A 908 46.04 -40.96 -26.66
C ARG A 908 46.00 -42.09 -27.68
N GLU A 909 44.99 -42.96 -27.62
CA GLU A 909 44.80 -44.04 -28.59
C GLU A 909 44.45 -43.50 -29.99
N GLN A 910 43.60 -42.48 -30.07
CA GLN A 910 43.31 -41.78 -31.32
C GLN A 910 44.56 -41.10 -31.87
N ALA A 911 45.34 -40.42 -31.04
CA ALA A 911 46.62 -39.81 -31.44
C ALA A 911 47.56 -40.84 -32.06
N VAL A 912 47.68 -42.02 -31.44
CA VAL A 912 48.47 -43.14 -31.98
C VAL A 912 47.94 -43.60 -33.34
N ARG A 913 46.63 -43.81 -33.48
CA ARG A 913 46.00 -44.24 -34.73
C ARG A 913 46.24 -43.24 -35.86
N VAL A 914 45.97 -41.96 -35.60
CA VAL A 914 46.13 -40.88 -36.58
C VAL A 914 47.60 -40.69 -36.96
N SER A 915 48.51 -40.76 -35.98
CA SER A 915 49.95 -40.73 -36.24
C SER A 915 50.40 -41.88 -37.14
N LYS A 916 49.93 -43.11 -36.87
CA LYS A 916 50.24 -44.30 -37.69
C LYS A 916 49.77 -44.13 -39.13
N ASN A 917 48.52 -43.72 -39.32
CA ASN A 917 47.96 -43.51 -40.64
C ASN A 917 48.73 -42.40 -41.38
N GLY A 918 48.97 -41.25 -40.75
CA GLY A 918 49.69 -40.13 -41.39
C GLY A 918 51.12 -40.49 -41.81
N LEU A 919 51.87 -41.19 -40.95
CA LEU A 919 53.23 -41.64 -41.26
C LEU A 919 53.25 -42.68 -42.39
N GLN A 920 52.19 -43.48 -42.54
CA GLN A 920 52.09 -44.48 -43.61
C GLN A 920 51.95 -43.86 -45.01
N TRP A 921 51.40 -42.64 -45.11
CA TRP A 921 51.17 -41.94 -46.37
C TRP A 921 52.28 -40.94 -46.75
N LEU A 922 53.36 -40.86 -45.96
CA LEU A 922 54.53 -40.05 -46.32
C LEU A 922 55.22 -40.61 -47.56
N THR A 923 55.60 -39.71 -48.47
CA THR A 923 56.26 -40.08 -49.73
C THR A 923 57.74 -40.38 -49.51
N ASP A 924 58.34 -41.01 -50.53
CA ASP A 924 59.79 -41.17 -50.66
C ASP A 924 60.60 -39.87 -50.39
N HIS A 925 60.09 -38.72 -50.84
CA HIS A 925 60.75 -37.44 -50.63
C HIS A 925 60.66 -36.98 -49.17
N ASP A 926 59.50 -37.11 -48.55
CA ASP A 926 59.25 -36.68 -47.16
C ASP A 926 60.09 -37.49 -46.16
N TRP A 927 60.22 -38.80 -46.40
CA TRP A 927 61.06 -39.68 -45.59
C TRP A 927 62.54 -39.35 -45.75
N GLU A 928 62.99 -39.03 -46.97
CA GLU A 928 64.37 -38.63 -47.21
C GLU A 928 64.70 -37.30 -46.53
N ASP A 929 63.83 -36.29 -46.63
CA ASP A 929 63.98 -35.01 -45.93
C ASP A 929 64.02 -35.18 -44.40
N THR A 930 63.12 -36.03 -43.89
CA THR A 930 63.05 -36.37 -42.47
C THR A 930 64.38 -36.96 -41.95
N LEU A 931 64.99 -37.86 -42.73
CA LEU A 931 66.24 -38.51 -42.37
C LEU A 931 67.45 -37.58 -42.54
N ARG A 932 67.42 -36.66 -43.50
CA ARG A 932 68.52 -35.72 -43.77
C ARG A 932 68.55 -34.53 -42.81
N GLY A 933 67.41 -34.09 -42.26
CA GLY A 933 67.43 -32.97 -41.32
C GLY A 933 66.16 -32.77 -40.50
N ASN A 934 64.98 -32.97 -41.11
CA ASN A 934 63.70 -32.60 -40.52
C ASN A 934 63.11 -33.74 -39.66
N SER A 935 63.69 -33.99 -38.48
CA SER A 935 63.38 -35.18 -37.67
C SER A 935 61.96 -35.24 -37.08
N GLN A 936 61.06 -34.30 -37.39
CA GLN A 936 59.72 -34.21 -36.81
C GLN A 936 58.89 -35.48 -37.02
N ALA A 937 58.84 -36.01 -38.25
CA ALA A 937 58.09 -37.24 -38.56
C ALA A 937 58.70 -38.46 -37.85
N LEU A 938 60.03 -38.52 -37.81
CA LEU A 938 60.78 -39.59 -37.17
C LEU A 938 60.60 -39.58 -35.65
N GLU A 939 60.61 -38.42 -35.02
CA GLU A 939 60.39 -38.24 -33.58
C GLU A 939 58.97 -38.64 -33.19
N LEU A 940 57.96 -38.26 -33.99
CA LEU A 940 56.58 -38.70 -33.79
C LEU A 940 56.47 -40.24 -33.89
N GLY A 941 57.05 -40.83 -34.93
CA GLY A 941 57.09 -42.28 -35.10
C GLY A 941 57.79 -42.97 -33.92
N GLN A 942 58.92 -42.45 -33.47
CA GLN A 942 59.63 -42.98 -32.31
C GLN A 942 58.77 -42.93 -31.04
N LYS A 943 58.02 -41.84 -30.82
CA LYS A 943 57.14 -41.71 -29.66
C LYS A 943 55.99 -42.71 -29.70
N VAL A 944 55.36 -42.89 -30.86
CA VAL A 944 54.32 -43.92 -31.06
C VAL A 944 54.88 -45.32 -30.79
N PHE A 945 56.09 -45.60 -31.28
CA PHE A 945 56.77 -46.87 -31.07
C PHE A 945 57.07 -47.11 -29.58
N GLN A 946 57.51 -46.09 -28.84
CA GLN A 946 57.74 -46.20 -27.40
C GLN A 946 56.46 -46.52 -26.61
N ILE A 947 55.31 -46.01 -27.03
CA ILE A 947 54.03 -46.20 -26.34
C ILE A 947 53.44 -47.59 -26.62
N ARG A 948 53.47 -48.05 -27.87
CA ARG A 948 52.84 -49.33 -28.27
C ARG A 948 53.81 -50.51 -28.29
N ASN A 949 55.11 -50.27 -28.41
CA ASN A 949 56.15 -51.29 -28.65
C ASN A 949 55.84 -52.19 -29.86
N GLU A 950 55.24 -51.61 -30.91
CA GLU A 950 54.80 -52.29 -32.12
C GLU A 950 55.25 -51.53 -33.37
N SER A 951 55.36 -52.24 -34.51
CA SER A 951 55.69 -51.62 -35.79
C SER A 951 54.57 -50.69 -36.26
N ILE A 952 54.96 -49.53 -36.76
CA ILE A 952 54.04 -48.46 -37.15
C ILE A 952 53.68 -48.59 -38.63
N LEU A 953 54.65 -48.93 -39.47
CA LEU A 953 54.44 -48.96 -40.92
C LEU A 953 54.08 -50.36 -41.41
N ALA A 954 53.14 -50.41 -42.35
CA ALA A 954 52.83 -51.63 -43.08
C ALA A 954 54.03 -52.07 -43.94
N PRO A 955 54.14 -53.35 -44.31
CA PRO A 955 55.17 -53.81 -45.25
C PRO A 955 55.05 -53.08 -46.60
N GLY A 956 56.18 -52.69 -47.20
CA GLY A 956 56.22 -52.10 -48.55
C GLY A 956 55.95 -50.60 -48.63
N THR A 957 56.07 -49.86 -47.52
CA THR A 957 56.02 -48.38 -47.53
C THR A 957 57.26 -47.76 -48.17
N ASP A 958 57.11 -46.55 -48.72
CA ASP A 958 58.17 -45.69 -49.29
C ASP A 958 59.44 -45.58 -48.43
N LEU A 959 59.32 -45.56 -47.10
CA LEU A 959 60.47 -45.59 -46.19
C LEU A 959 61.44 -46.75 -46.47
N ASP A 960 60.92 -47.92 -46.87
CA ASP A 960 61.70 -49.10 -47.18
C ASP A 960 62.68 -48.83 -48.34
N GLY A 961 62.20 -48.13 -49.39
CA GLY A 961 63.00 -47.72 -50.53
C GLY A 961 63.99 -46.60 -50.19
N VAL A 962 63.58 -45.64 -49.37
CA VAL A 962 64.46 -44.55 -48.89
C VAL A 962 65.62 -45.09 -48.07
N LEU A 963 65.36 -46.02 -47.15
CA LEU A 963 66.41 -46.65 -46.34
C LEU A 963 67.42 -47.41 -47.21
N ASP A 964 66.97 -48.04 -48.30
CA ASP A 964 67.88 -48.71 -49.25
C ASP A 964 68.75 -47.73 -50.04
N ARG A 965 68.19 -46.59 -50.47
CA ARG A 965 68.94 -45.54 -51.16
C ARG A 965 70.00 -44.94 -50.23
N LEU A 966 69.60 -44.56 -49.02
CA LEU A 966 70.49 -43.96 -48.02
C LEU A 966 71.51 -44.94 -47.46
N MET A 967 71.27 -46.27 -47.55
CA MET A 967 72.21 -47.28 -47.08
C MET A 967 73.59 -47.17 -47.75
N THR A 968 73.65 -46.77 -49.03
CA THR A 968 74.92 -46.56 -49.72
C THR A 968 75.70 -45.39 -49.12
N GLU A 969 75.01 -44.29 -48.82
CA GLU A 969 75.59 -43.11 -48.16
C GLU A 969 76.04 -43.44 -46.74
N VAL A 970 75.19 -44.15 -45.97
CA VAL A 970 75.51 -44.65 -44.62
C VAL A 970 76.78 -45.49 -44.60
N LEU A 971 77.05 -46.26 -45.65
CA LEU A 971 78.23 -47.14 -45.74
C LEU A 971 79.49 -46.47 -46.29
N GLN A 972 79.38 -45.38 -47.03
CA GLN A 972 80.51 -44.70 -47.67
C GLN A 972 81.00 -43.46 -46.93
N ASP A 973 80.10 -42.57 -46.51
CA ASP A 973 80.43 -41.27 -45.87
C ASP A 973 79.35 -40.83 -44.85
N GLY A 974 78.68 -41.79 -44.22
CA GLY A 974 77.57 -41.53 -43.32
C GLY A 974 78.01 -40.80 -42.05
N GLN A 975 77.53 -39.57 -41.84
CA GLN A 975 77.71 -38.90 -40.55
C GLN A 975 76.89 -39.58 -39.45
N ARG A 976 77.43 -39.59 -38.22
CA ARG A 976 76.79 -40.22 -37.05
C ARG A 976 75.29 -39.85 -36.84
N PRO A 977 74.83 -38.60 -37.07
CA PRO A 977 73.40 -38.27 -36.98
C PRO A 977 72.53 -38.99 -38.00
N LEU A 978 72.99 -39.11 -39.26
CA LEU A 978 72.28 -39.84 -40.31
C LEU A 978 72.17 -41.33 -39.96
N ILE A 979 73.27 -41.93 -39.48
CA ILE A 979 73.30 -43.33 -39.04
C ILE A 979 72.26 -43.55 -37.91
N LYS A 980 72.21 -42.64 -36.92
CA LYS A 980 71.21 -42.71 -35.83
C LYS A 980 69.79 -42.66 -36.37
N ARG A 981 69.49 -41.71 -37.25
CA ARG A 981 68.15 -41.56 -37.84
C ARG A 981 67.77 -42.77 -38.70
N TRP A 982 68.71 -43.32 -39.46
CA TRP A 982 68.51 -44.54 -40.26
C TRP A 982 68.11 -45.73 -39.37
N PHE A 983 68.83 -45.95 -38.26
CA PHE A 983 68.47 -46.99 -37.30
C PHE A 983 67.11 -46.75 -36.65
N TYR A 984 66.80 -45.52 -36.25
CA TYR A 984 65.49 -45.18 -35.69
C TYR A 984 64.35 -45.40 -36.69
N ALA A 985 64.53 -44.99 -37.94
CA ALA A 985 63.54 -45.21 -38.99
C ALA A 985 63.36 -46.70 -39.29
N SER A 986 64.42 -47.50 -39.24
CA SER A 986 64.32 -48.96 -39.39
C SER A 986 63.44 -49.60 -38.31
N ASN A 987 63.35 -49.00 -37.12
CA ASN A 987 62.47 -49.49 -36.04
C ASN A 987 60.98 -49.25 -36.32
N LEU A 988 60.64 -48.33 -37.24
CA LEU A 988 59.25 -48.04 -37.61
C LEU A 988 58.68 -49.10 -38.57
N LEU A 989 59.55 -49.82 -39.28
CA LEU A 989 59.19 -50.90 -40.19
C LEU A 989 58.64 -52.12 -39.43
N SER A 990 57.95 -53.01 -40.16
CA SER A 990 57.60 -54.33 -39.65
C SER A 990 58.84 -55.12 -39.22
N VAL A 991 58.70 -56.03 -38.25
CA VAL A 991 59.82 -56.83 -37.72
C VAL A 991 60.57 -57.56 -38.85
N SER A 992 59.85 -58.12 -39.81
CA SER A 992 60.45 -58.82 -40.96
C SER A 992 61.21 -57.86 -41.88
N ALA A 993 60.62 -56.72 -42.26
CA ALA A 993 61.28 -55.74 -43.12
C ALA A 993 62.51 -55.14 -42.45
N ARG A 994 62.42 -54.80 -41.16
CA ARG A 994 63.56 -54.33 -40.35
C ARG A 994 64.70 -55.34 -40.36
N ILE A 995 64.44 -56.62 -40.04
CA ILE A 995 65.47 -57.66 -40.05
C ILE A 995 66.13 -57.75 -41.43
N THR A 996 65.35 -57.75 -42.51
CA THR A 996 65.87 -57.76 -43.89
C THR A 996 66.78 -56.56 -44.18
N LYS A 997 66.42 -55.35 -43.74
CA LYS A 997 67.27 -54.16 -43.91
C LYS A 997 68.56 -54.25 -43.11
N LEU A 998 68.49 -54.72 -41.86
CA LEU A 998 69.67 -54.90 -41.03
C LEU A 998 70.62 -55.97 -41.59
N GLN A 999 70.09 -57.07 -42.14
CA GLN A 999 70.85 -58.08 -42.87
C GLN A 999 71.51 -57.50 -44.13
N THR A 1000 70.76 -56.72 -44.92
CA THR A 1000 71.28 -56.10 -46.14
C THR A 1000 72.40 -55.11 -45.82
N LEU A 1001 72.25 -54.32 -44.75
CA LEU A 1001 73.29 -53.41 -44.25
C LEU A 1001 74.55 -54.18 -43.86
N ARG A 1002 74.40 -55.28 -43.11
CA ARG A 1002 75.51 -56.20 -42.77
C ARG A 1002 76.20 -56.74 -44.03
N ASP A 1003 75.43 -57.23 -45.00
CA ASP A 1003 75.99 -57.92 -46.16
C ASP A 1003 76.83 -56.97 -47.04
N ARG A 1004 76.47 -55.68 -47.04
CA ARG A 1004 77.18 -54.60 -47.75
C ARG A 1004 78.36 -54.01 -46.98
N PHE A 1005 78.77 -54.58 -45.84
CA PHE A 1005 80.03 -54.18 -45.18
C PHE A 1005 81.27 -54.42 -46.05
N ASN A 1006 81.17 -55.27 -47.07
CA ASN A 1006 82.26 -55.50 -48.00
C ASN A 1006 82.57 -54.24 -48.83
N GLY A 1007 83.71 -53.60 -48.55
CA GLY A 1007 84.16 -52.37 -49.21
C GLY A 1007 83.87 -51.08 -48.44
N ALA A 1008 83.20 -51.14 -47.27
CA ALA A 1008 82.98 -49.99 -46.41
C ALA A 1008 84.23 -49.68 -45.54
N PRO A 1009 84.59 -48.41 -45.29
CA PRO A 1009 85.70 -48.06 -44.41
C PRO A 1009 85.48 -48.56 -42.97
N LEU A 1010 86.54 -49.07 -42.33
CA LEU A 1010 86.48 -49.63 -40.96
C LEU A 1010 85.89 -48.64 -39.94
N HIS A 1011 86.21 -47.35 -40.06
CA HIS A 1011 85.69 -46.32 -39.16
C HIS A 1011 84.17 -46.13 -39.29
N ILE A 1012 83.58 -46.29 -40.48
CA ILE A 1012 82.14 -46.23 -40.72
C ILE A 1012 81.44 -47.47 -40.16
N ILE A 1013 81.99 -48.67 -40.41
CA ILE A 1013 81.49 -49.93 -39.82
C ILE A 1013 81.44 -49.82 -38.30
N ASN A 1014 82.49 -49.26 -37.71
CA ASN A 1014 82.55 -48.98 -36.28
C ASN A 1014 81.45 -48.02 -35.81
N GLN A 1015 81.21 -46.92 -36.52
CA GLN A 1015 80.12 -46.00 -36.19
C GLN A 1015 78.74 -46.67 -36.30
N ILE A 1016 78.51 -47.52 -37.30
CA ILE A 1016 77.26 -48.26 -37.47
C ILE A 1016 77.04 -49.21 -36.30
N ILE A 1017 78.06 -49.96 -35.89
CA ILE A 1017 77.98 -50.86 -34.73
C ILE A 1017 77.78 -50.08 -33.43
N ASP A 1018 78.53 -48.98 -33.23
CA ASP A 1018 78.43 -48.13 -32.04
C ASP A 1018 77.03 -47.48 -31.91
N VAL A 1019 76.36 -47.17 -33.03
CA VAL A 1019 75.00 -46.60 -33.04
C VAL A 1019 73.92 -47.67 -32.95
N GLY A 1020 74.01 -48.75 -33.73
CA GLY A 1020 73.05 -49.84 -33.74
C GLY A 1020 73.08 -50.71 -32.47
N GLY A 1021 74.23 -50.71 -31.79
CA GLY A 1021 74.44 -51.40 -30.52
C GLY A 1021 74.19 -52.91 -30.59
N GLU A 1022 73.92 -53.50 -29.43
CA GLU A 1022 73.67 -54.93 -29.30
C GLU A 1022 72.41 -55.40 -30.05
N ALA A 1023 71.40 -54.53 -30.19
CA ALA A 1023 70.18 -54.84 -30.94
C ALA A 1023 70.51 -55.11 -32.42
N PHE A 1024 71.34 -54.27 -33.06
CA PHE A 1024 71.78 -54.50 -34.43
C PHE A 1024 72.59 -55.80 -34.57
N LEU A 1025 73.54 -56.04 -33.66
CA LEU A 1025 74.40 -57.22 -33.71
C LEU A 1025 73.62 -58.55 -33.57
N ARG A 1026 72.46 -58.50 -32.91
CA ARG A 1026 71.53 -59.62 -32.81
C ARG A 1026 70.58 -59.71 -34.01
N ASP A 1027 69.89 -58.62 -34.33
CA ASP A 1027 68.75 -58.62 -35.27
C ASP A 1027 69.21 -58.76 -36.73
N ALA A 1028 70.44 -58.34 -37.08
CA ALA A 1028 71.03 -58.53 -38.41
C ALA A 1028 71.52 -59.96 -38.70
N GLN A 1029 71.26 -60.92 -37.80
CA GLN A 1029 71.57 -62.35 -37.95
C GLN A 1029 73.04 -62.67 -38.32
N PHE A 1030 74.01 -61.90 -37.85
CA PHE A 1030 75.44 -62.14 -38.11
C PHE A 1030 75.92 -63.55 -37.76
N LEU A 1031 75.28 -64.22 -36.80
CA LEU A 1031 75.59 -65.60 -36.43
C LEU A 1031 75.25 -66.62 -37.54
N ALA A 1032 74.21 -66.36 -38.34
CA ALA A 1032 73.82 -67.23 -39.44
C ALA A 1032 74.85 -67.22 -40.59
N ASP A 1033 75.57 -66.11 -40.75
CA ASP A 1033 76.71 -65.97 -41.68
C ASP A 1033 78.00 -65.62 -40.89
N ALA A 1034 78.33 -66.50 -39.94
CA ALA A 1034 79.43 -66.31 -39.01
C ALA A 1034 80.80 -66.15 -39.70
N ASP A 1035 81.01 -66.80 -40.84
CA ASP A 1035 82.26 -66.66 -41.60
C ASP A 1035 82.43 -65.27 -42.20
N ALA A 1036 81.39 -64.74 -42.85
CA ALA A 1036 81.43 -63.38 -43.38
C ALA A 1036 81.51 -62.35 -42.24
N ALA A 1037 80.75 -62.54 -41.14
CA ALA A 1037 80.79 -61.66 -39.99
C ALA A 1037 82.20 -61.57 -39.38
N THR A 1038 82.86 -62.72 -39.15
CA THR A 1038 84.23 -62.75 -38.62
C THR A 1038 85.22 -62.10 -39.58
N ARG A 1039 85.13 -62.37 -40.89
CA ARG A 1039 86.06 -61.81 -41.88
C ARG A 1039 85.85 -60.32 -42.17
N ARG A 1040 84.62 -59.83 -42.12
CA ARG A 1040 84.26 -58.45 -42.51
C ARG A 1040 84.17 -57.48 -41.33
N VAL A 1041 83.98 -57.98 -40.10
CA VAL A 1041 83.84 -57.15 -38.89
C VAL A 1041 84.95 -57.39 -37.88
N ILE A 1042 85.36 -58.64 -37.63
CA ILE A 1042 86.31 -58.95 -36.56
C ILE A 1042 87.76 -58.80 -37.05
N ILE A 1043 88.12 -59.46 -38.16
CA ILE A 1043 89.48 -59.45 -38.69
C ILE A 1043 89.97 -58.04 -39.06
N PRO A 1044 89.16 -57.17 -39.71
CA PRO A 1044 89.62 -55.83 -40.08
C PRO A 1044 89.99 -54.94 -38.89
N GLN A 1045 89.41 -55.17 -37.71
CA GLN A 1045 89.75 -54.43 -36.48
C GLN A 1045 91.17 -54.75 -35.99
N LEU A 1046 91.76 -55.85 -36.45
CA LEU A 1046 93.13 -56.23 -36.15
C LEU A 1046 94.15 -55.49 -37.02
N ALA A 1047 93.73 -54.49 -37.81
CA ALA A 1047 94.63 -53.61 -38.55
C ALA A 1047 95.38 -52.62 -37.63
N SER A 1048 94.82 -52.27 -36.46
CA SER A 1048 95.44 -51.40 -35.47
C SER A 1048 95.14 -51.86 -34.04
N THR A 1049 96.03 -51.58 -33.08
CA THR A 1049 95.81 -51.95 -31.68
C THR A 1049 94.64 -51.17 -31.09
N THR A 1050 94.45 -49.92 -31.51
CA THR A 1050 93.31 -49.07 -31.10
C THR A 1050 91.97 -49.66 -31.53
N ASP A 1051 91.84 -50.13 -32.77
CA ASP A 1051 90.60 -50.72 -33.29
C ASP A 1051 90.35 -52.11 -32.70
N ALA A 1052 91.39 -52.91 -32.49
CA ALA A 1052 91.27 -54.23 -31.88
C ALA A 1052 90.67 -54.18 -30.47
N ARG A 1053 90.91 -53.10 -29.71
CA ARG A 1053 90.30 -52.88 -28.38
C ARG A 1053 88.77 -52.86 -28.44
N ARG A 1054 88.15 -52.42 -29.55
CA ARG A 1054 86.68 -52.38 -29.71
C ARG A 1054 86.04 -53.77 -29.68
N LEU A 1055 86.79 -54.82 -29.98
CA LEU A 1055 86.31 -56.20 -29.89
C LEU A 1055 85.98 -56.61 -28.44
N LEU A 1056 86.40 -55.82 -27.45
CA LEU A 1056 86.04 -55.99 -26.04
C LEU A 1056 84.66 -55.39 -25.68
N ASN A 1057 84.02 -54.62 -26.58
CA ASN A 1057 82.72 -54.00 -26.32
C ASN A 1057 81.57 -55.02 -26.25
N HIS A 1058 81.57 -56.00 -27.17
CA HIS A 1058 80.55 -57.07 -27.25
C HIS A 1058 81.18 -58.46 -27.33
N PRO A 1059 81.99 -58.85 -26.32
CA PRO A 1059 82.90 -59.99 -26.42
C PRO A 1059 82.15 -61.33 -26.54
N ALA A 1060 80.97 -61.45 -25.90
CA ALA A 1060 80.15 -62.65 -25.97
C ALA A 1060 79.58 -62.90 -27.38
N ILE A 1061 79.17 -61.82 -28.07
CA ILE A 1061 78.59 -61.88 -29.42
C ILE A 1061 79.67 -62.24 -30.42
N PHE A 1062 80.80 -61.52 -30.40
CA PHE A 1062 81.91 -61.80 -31.32
C PHE A 1062 82.50 -63.19 -31.10
N ALA A 1063 82.61 -63.66 -29.85
CA ALA A 1063 83.05 -65.04 -29.58
C ALA A 1063 82.07 -66.09 -30.13
N ALA A 1064 80.77 -65.82 -30.13
CA ALA A 1064 79.78 -66.72 -30.72
C ALA A 1064 79.94 -66.81 -32.24
N TRP A 1065 80.21 -65.68 -32.91
CA TRP A 1065 80.48 -65.65 -34.35
C TRP A 1065 81.75 -66.44 -34.68
N VAL A 1066 82.86 -66.14 -33.99
CA VAL A 1066 84.13 -66.87 -34.20
C VAL A 1066 83.96 -68.37 -33.99
N LYS A 1067 83.19 -68.79 -32.97
CA LYS A 1067 82.91 -70.22 -32.71
C LYS A 1067 82.11 -70.88 -33.83
N ALA A 1068 81.17 -70.16 -34.45
CA ALA A 1068 80.33 -70.66 -35.54
C ALA A 1068 81.03 -70.61 -36.91
N SER A 1069 82.13 -69.86 -37.05
CA SER A 1069 82.94 -69.79 -38.27
C SER A 1069 83.66 -71.12 -38.59
N THR A 1070 83.89 -71.36 -39.89
CA THR A 1070 84.67 -72.49 -40.38
C THR A 1070 86.10 -72.47 -39.85
N GLU A 1071 86.74 -73.64 -39.83
CA GLU A 1071 88.12 -73.79 -39.38
C GLU A 1071 89.09 -72.90 -40.17
N ALA A 1072 88.90 -72.76 -41.48
CA ALA A 1072 89.69 -71.88 -42.33
C ALA A 1072 89.63 -70.41 -41.87
N THR A 1073 88.45 -69.90 -41.55
CA THR A 1073 88.28 -68.52 -41.08
C THR A 1073 88.90 -68.31 -39.69
N ARG A 1074 88.74 -69.29 -38.78
CA ARG A 1074 89.33 -69.23 -37.44
C ARG A 1074 90.85 -69.25 -37.48
N ASN A 1075 91.45 -70.07 -38.34
CA ASN A 1075 92.90 -70.11 -38.53
C ASN A 1075 93.42 -68.80 -39.12
N TYR A 1076 92.73 -68.23 -40.10
CA TYR A 1076 93.10 -66.93 -40.67
C TYR A 1076 92.98 -65.79 -39.64
N LEU A 1077 91.91 -65.75 -38.83
CA LEU A 1077 91.79 -64.81 -37.70
C LEU A 1077 92.94 -64.96 -36.71
N GLN A 1078 93.30 -66.21 -36.38
CA GLN A 1078 94.41 -66.51 -35.48
C GLN A 1078 95.75 -66.01 -36.03
N GLU A 1079 96.01 -66.22 -37.32
CA GLU A 1079 97.19 -65.72 -38.01
C GLU A 1079 97.29 -64.20 -37.94
N GLN A 1080 96.22 -63.48 -38.32
CA GLN A 1080 96.18 -62.02 -38.28
C GLN A 1080 96.35 -61.48 -36.85
N LEU A 1081 95.76 -62.14 -35.85
CA LEU A 1081 95.90 -61.77 -34.45
C LEU A 1081 97.33 -61.96 -33.94
N ASN A 1082 98.03 -63.01 -34.39
CA ASN A 1082 99.45 -63.23 -34.08
C ASN A 1082 100.35 -62.19 -34.75
N VAL A 1083 100.04 -61.79 -35.99
CA VAL A 1083 100.80 -60.76 -36.73
C VAL A 1083 100.75 -59.40 -36.01
N ILE A 1084 99.56 -58.94 -35.62
CA ILE A 1084 99.44 -57.69 -34.86
C ILE A 1084 100.03 -57.82 -33.45
N TYR A 1085 99.86 -58.97 -32.80
CA TYR A 1085 100.44 -59.22 -31.48
C TYR A 1085 101.97 -59.17 -31.49
N GLY A 1086 102.60 -59.74 -32.52
CA GLY A 1086 104.05 -59.75 -32.67
C GLY A 1086 104.67 -58.38 -32.99
N THR A 1087 103.89 -57.47 -33.60
CA THR A 1087 104.35 -56.12 -33.96
C THR A 1087 103.94 -55.04 -32.95
N ALA A 1088 103.05 -55.35 -32.01
CA ALA A 1088 102.52 -54.40 -31.03
C ALA A 1088 103.48 -54.09 -29.86
N PRO A 1089 103.49 -52.85 -29.33
CA PRO A 1089 104.20 -52.49 -28.09
C PRO A 1089 103.75 -53.31 -26.88
N SER A 1090 104.63 -53.45 -25.87
CA SER A 1090 104.37 -54.27 -24.68
C SER A 1090 103.08 -53.91 -23.90
N GLU A 1091 102.65 -52.64 -23.94
CA GLU A 1091 101.39 -52.20 -23.34
C GLU A 1091 100.16 -52.71 -24.11
N ASP A 1092 100.20 -52.69 -25.45
CA ASP A 1092 99.11 -53.15 -26.31
C ASP A 1092 99.00 -54.68 -26.37
N GLN A 1093 100.12 -55.39 -26.20
CA GLN A 1093 100.13 -56.86 -26.11
C GLN A 1093 99.25 -57.39 -24.98
N LYS A 1094 99.15 -56.70 -23.83
CA LYS A 1094 98.25 -57.09 -22.74
C LYS A 1094 96.78 -57.02 -23.17
N MET A 1095 96.39 -55.96 -23.88
CA MET A 1095 95.04 -55.77 -24.41
C MET A 1095 94.73 -56.80 -25.51
N LEU A 1096 95.66 -57.06 -26.42
CA LEU A 1096 95.49 -58.07 -27.47
C LEU A 1096 95.38 -59.50 -26.90
N ARG A 1097 96.07 -59.83 -25.81
CA ARG A 1097 95.85 -61.08 -25.05
C ARG A 1097 94.44 -61.17 -24.50
N GLU A 1098 93.90 -60.06 -23.99
CA GLU A 1098 92.54 -60.01 -23.50
C GLU A 1098 91.53 -60.20 -24.63
N VAL A 1099 91.73 -59.55 -25.79
CA VAL A 1099 90.93 -59.74 -27.01
C VAL A 1099 90.95 -61.20 -27.44
N ALA A 1100 92.13 -61.82 -27.54
CA ALA A 1100 92.29 -63.24 -27.89
C ALA A 1100 91.51 -64.15 -26.93
N LYS A 1101 91.64 -63.90 -25.61
CA LYS A 1101 90.94 -64.65 -24.57
C LYS A 1101 89.42 -64.51 -24.68
N LYS A 1102 88.92 -63.30 -24.91
CA LYS A 1102 87.48 -63.03 -25.04
C LYS A 1102 86.89 -63.64 -26.31
N LEU A 1103 87.62 -63.61 -27.42
CA LEU A 1103 87.23 -64.25 -28.69
C LEU A 1103 87.44 -65.77 -28.72
N LYS A 1104 88.10 -66.34 -27.69
CA LYS A 1104 88.46 -67.77 -27.57
C LYS A 1104 89.39 -68.25 -28.70
N VAL A 1105 90.33 -67.41 -29.11
CA VAL A 1105 91.37 -67.71 -30.11
C VAL A 1105 92.72 -67.85 -29.39
N ARG A 1106 93.55 -68.81 -29.82
CA ARG A 1106 94.88 -69.05 -29.22
C ARG A 1106 95.93 -68.15 -29.86
N LEU A 1107 96.68 -67.39 -29.07
CA LEU A 1107 97.91 -66.75 -29.57
C LEU A 1107 99.03 -67.80 -29.65
N LEU A 1108 99.76 -67.85 -30.77
CA LEU A 1108 101.00 -68.61 -30.84
C LEU A 1108 102.06 -67.81 -30.09
N SER A 1109 102.59 -68.43 -29.05
CA SER A 1109 103.61 -67.86 -28.15
C SER A 1109 104.90 -67.55 -28.85
#